data_AF-A0A2M8Z588-F1
#
_entry.id   AF-A0A2M8Z588-F1
#
_cell.length_a   1.000
_cell.length_b   1.000
_cell.length_c   1.000
_cell.angle_alpha   90.00
_cell.angle_beta   90.00
_cell.angle_gamma   90.00
#
_symmetry.space_group_name_H-M   'P 1'
#
loop_
_entity.id
_entity.type
_entity.pdbx_description
1 polymer ?
#
loop_
_entity_poly.entity_id
_entity_poly.type
_entity_poly.pdbx_seq_one_letter_code
_entity_poly.pdbx_strand_id
1 'polypeptide(L)'
;MDYQMMFQQENENIKERFELSMERISQMVSEQTVPEPYRDYFARTAAFITMMGEYLRFIESGDQKAAPVEVLGEWNQKLYQDILPGHYEVSYADPAYAVSKLGEGYGQLLSYLYKEIRGDIVFVHEWRLTDLTILNETLIEIYNIFEEEIPEVSRIKEVIYWFVSDYTDHTVTFRVREGLDPTLSFATDIIRDNDLNDLRYLYYFGEYISDSELKTAEFLNSLPEETVRLMADTYTEGYRKGFEVMGRDLKKKGAVQIRYELGFERMVKYAMENFEKLGLQVILCRAAVWTVNTNAGRKNGYYSTSPNRQYVYDHRYDDALFLNKAFKDRKAAVLKVAYETYKEQAAAFAGPAVMETFGKEGFEPVNKPEANHLDSRQEKLSAEMSNETSRILNQYVPGDETSFTIIAFPVPEIGEDFEKIFEETITINTLDYEKYKAIQQAVIDVLDEAEYVEVTGKGNNKTHLKVALRPLKDRDKETKFENCVADVNIPLGEVFTSPRLTGTEGTLAVSTVYITDFQFKDLVMTFENGMIKDYSCSNFEDQEEGKALVKQVILKNHDTLPMGEFAIGTNTTAYAMARKFGILDKLPILIVEKMGPHFAVGDTCYSWAEDSPVYNPNGKEIIARDNEISILRKEDVSKAYFSCHTDITIPYAELDRIEAVTASGKRIIIIDDGRFVLKGTEELNIPLAGL
;
A
#
# COMPACT_ATOMS: atom_id res chain seq x y z
N MET A 1 21.35 -18.96 7.78
CA MET A 1 21.46 -20.06 6.79
C MET A 1 21.56 -19.36 5.45
N ASP A 2 22.44 -19.78 4.56
CA ASP A 2 22.49 -19.16 3.23
C ASP A 2 21.11 -19.32 2.56
N TYR A 3 20.50 -18.23 2.12
CA TYR A 3 19.19 -18.23 1.48
C TYR A 3 19.13 -19.20 0.29
N GLN A 4 20.24 -19.37 -0.44
CA GLN A 4 20.34 -20.34 -1.54
C GLN A 4 20.15 -21.78 -1.08
N MET A 5 20.69 -22.13 0.10
CA MET A 5 20.57 -23.49 0.65
C MET A 5 19.12 -23.84 1.01
N MET A 6 18.28 -22.83 1.28
CA MET A 6 16.89 -23.05 1.64
C MET A 6 16.05 -23.59 0.47
N PHE A 7 16.33 -23.13 -0.75
CA PHE A 7 15.66 -23.61 -1.96
C PHE A 7 16.40 -24.75 -2.66
N GLN A 8 17.59 -25.13 -2.18
CA GLN A 8 18.42 -26.13 -2.84
C GLN A 8 17.65 -27.43 -3.15
N GLN A 9 16.98 -28.02 -2.16
CA GLN A 9 16.26 -29.28 -2.36
C GLN A 9 15.08 -29.13 -3.33
N GLU A 10 14.35 -28.01 -3.26
CA GLU A 10 13.23 -27.72 -4.16
C GLU A 10 13.74 -27.53 -5.59
N ASN A 11 14.82 -26.76 -5.75
CA ASN A 11 15.48 -26.50 -7.02
C ASN A 11 16.04 -27.78 -7.63
N GLU A 12 16.67 -28.65 -6.84
CA GLU A 12 17.15 -29.96 -7.30
C GLU A 12 16.00 -30.85 -7.83
N ASN A 13 14.81 -30.78 -7.21
CA ASN A 13 13.65 -31.56 -7.63
C ASN A 13 13.03 -31.06 -8.94
N ILE A 14 13.12 -29.76 -9.25
CA ILE A 14 12.53 -29.16 -10.45
C ILE A 14 13.53 -28.96 -11.60
N LYS A 15 14.83 -29.08 -11.31
CA LYS A 15 15.93 -28.75 -12.23
C LYS A 15 15.81 -29.38 -13.60
N GLU A 16 15.51 -30.67 -13.68
CA GLU A 16 15.38 -31.37 -14.97
C GLU A 16 14.24 -30.77 -15.82
N ARG A 17 13.09 -30.48 -15.20
CA ARG A 17 11.95 -29.82 -15.88
C ARG A 17 12.31 -28.40 -16.30
N PHE A 18 13.00 -27.65 -15.46
CA PHE A 18 13.49 -26.32 -15.78
C PHE A 18 14.40 -26.36 -17.01
N GLU A 19 15.43 -27.20 -17.02
CA GLU A 19 16.40 -27.32 -18.12
C GLU A 19 15.72 -27.71 -19.45
N LEU A 20 14.82 -28.70 -19.42
CA LEU A 20 14.05 -29.12 -20.58
C LEU A 20 13.12 -28.01 -21.11
N SER A 21 12.48 -27.27 -20.20
CA SER A 21 11.60 -26.14 -20.56
C SER A 21 12.39 -25.01 -21.22
N MET A 22 13.57 -24.67 -20.69
CA MET A 22 14.46 -23.66 -21.25
C MET A 22 14.99 -24.07 -22.62
N GLU A 23 15.35 -25.33 -22.81
CA GLU A 23 15.75 -25.86 -24.12
C GLU A 23 14.63 -25.70 -25.14
N ARG A 24 13.40 -26.12 -24.81
CA ARG A 24 12.24 -26.00 -25.70
C ARG A 24 11.95 -24.53 -26.05
N ILE A 25 11.95 -23.63 -25.06
CA ILE A 25 11.68 -22.21 -25.27
C ILE A 25 12.74 -21.56 -26.16
N SER A 26 14.02 -21.92 -25.99
CA SER A 26 15.08 -21.36 -26.83
C SER A 26 14.90 -21.66 -28.33
N GLN A 27 14.26 -22.79 -28.66
CA GLN A 27 13.96 -23.17 -30.05
C GLN A 27 12.84 -22.29 -30.64
N MET A 28 11.83 -21.94 -29.83
CA MET A 28 10.67 -21.12 -30.25
C MET A 28 11.05 -19.77 -30.84
N VAL A 29 12.19 -19.19 -30.43
CA VAL A 29 12.69 -17.89 -30.91
C VAL A 29 12.83 -17.85 -32.44
N SER A 30 13.14 -19.00 -33.07
CA SER A 30 13.41 -19.09 -34.51
C SER A 30 12.44 -19.99 -35.28
N GLU A 31 11.56 -20.70 -34.57
CA GLU A 31 10.56 -21.57 -35.17
C GLU A 31 9.49 -20.77 -35.93
N GLN A 32 8.95 -21.40 -36.97
CA GLN A 32 7.93 -20.80 -37.84
C GLN A 32 6.64 -21.63 -37.87
N THR A 33 6.44 -22.49 -36.87
CA THR A 33 5.33 -23.44 -36.76
C THR A 33 4.03 -22.75 -36.36
N VAL A 34 4.09 -21.78 -35.44
CA VAL A 34 2.94 -20.91 -35.11
C VAL A 34 2.68 -19.90 -36.25
N PRO A 35 1.42 -19.68 -36.67
CA PRO A 35 1.09 -18.69 -37.69
C PRO A 35 1.23 -17.23 -37.20
N GLU A 36 1.49 -16.32 -38.15
CA GLU A 36 1.33 -14.87 -37.90
C GLU A 36 -0.16 -14.54 -37.64
N PRO A 37 -0.48 -13.56 -36.78
CA PRO A 37 0.44 -12.64 -36.08
C PRO A 37 0.97 -13.15 -34.73
N TYR A 38 0.58 -14.34 -34.28
CA TYR A 38 0.91 -14.87 -32.94
C TYR A 38 2.38 -15.23 -32.77
N ARG A 39 3.06 -15.56 -33.87
CA ARG A 39 4.48 -15.89 -33.87
C ARG A 39 5.36 -14.81 -33.26
N ASP A 40 5.12 -13.53 -33.56
CA ASP A 40 5.90 -12.41 -33.01
C ASP A 40 5.81 -12.36 -31.47
N TYR A 41 4.63 -12.64 -30.90
CA TYR A 41 4.46 -12.76 -29.45
C TYR A 41 5.35 -13.84 -28.85
N PHE A 42 5.23 -15.08 -29.36
CA PHE A 42 5.98 -16.20 -28.80
C PHE A 42 7.49 -16.04 -28.99
N ALA A 43 7.94 -15.52 -30.14
CA ALA A 43 9.36 -15.27 -30.38
C ALA A 43 9.95 -14.24 -29.40
N ARG A 44 9.23 -13.14 -29.12
CA ARG A 44 9.68 -12.11 -28.17
C ARG A 44 9.63 -12.58 -26.72
N THR A 45 8.56 -13.26 -26.33
CA THR A 45 8.41 -13.83 -24.99
C THR A 45 9.48 -14.91 -24.73
N ALA A 46 9.73 -15.79 -25.70
CA ALA A 46 10.78 -16.81 -25.62
C ALA A 46 12.19 -16.19 -25.55
N ALA A 47 12.43 -15.09 -26.28
CA ALA A 47 13.69 -14.36 -26.19
C ALA A 47 13.90 -13.74 -24.80
N PHE A 48 12.85 -13.19 -24.20
CA PHE A 48 12.89 -12.68 -22.83
C PHE A 48 13.20 -13.79 -21.81
N ILE A 49 12.53 -14.94 -21.88
CA ILE A 49 12.80 -16.09 -21.00
C ILE A 49 14.22 -16.63 -21.21
N THR A 50 14.68 -16.71 -22.47
CA THR A 50 16.07 -17.11 -22.77
C THR A 50 17.07 -16.18 -22.09
N MET A 51 16.80 -14.86 -22.10
CA MET A 51 17.59 -13.87 -21.37
C MET A 51 17.53 -14.07 -19.84
N MET A 52 16.39 -14.49 -19.27
CA MET A 52 16.33 -14.87 -17.84
C MET A 52 17.25 -16.05 -17.52
N GLY A 53 17.34 -17.04 -18.41
CA GLY A 53 18.30 -18.14 -18.27
C GLY A 53 19.77 -17.70 -18.38
N GLU A 54 20.09 -16.72 -19.23
CA GLU A 54 21.42 -16.08 -19.26
C GLU A 54 21.71 -15.36 -17.95
N TYR A 55 20.74 -14.62 -17.44
CA TYR A 55 20.87 -13.85 -16.22
C TYR A 55 21.02 -14.76 -14.98
N LEU A 56 20.28 -15.86 -14.91
CA LEU A 56 20.45 -16.88 -13.87
C LEU A 56 21.89 -17.41 -13.84
N ARG A 57 22.47 -17.74 -15.00
CA ARG A 57 23.88 -18.19 -15.08
C ARG A 57 24.87 -17.12 -14.62
N PHE A 58 24.58 -15.85 -14.92
CA PHE A 58 25.37 -14.71 -14.45
C PHE A 58 25.34 -14.54 -12.92
N ILE A 59 24.22 -14.88 -12.27
CA ILE A 59 24.12 -14.91 -10.81
C ILE A 59 24.80 -16.18 -10.24
N GLU A 60 24.52 -17.36 -10.81
CA GLU A 60 25.04 -18.66 -10.35
C GLU A 60 26.56 -18.77 -10.38
N SER A 61 27.20 -18.18 -11.39
CA SER A 61 28.65 -18.12 -11.50
C SER A 61 29.32 -17.20 -10.47
N GLY A 62 28.54 -16.35 -9.80
CA GLY A 62 29.04 -15.28 -8.93
C GLY A 62 29.52 -14.04 -9.70
N ASP A 63 29.41 -14.03 -11.04
CA ASP A 63 29.86 -12.93 -11.89
C ASP A 63 29.12 -11.62 -11.55
N GLN A 64 27.84 -11.68 -11.17
CA GLN A 64 27.08 -10.52 -10.71
C GLN A 64 27.76 -9.78 -9.56
N LYS A 65 28.23 -10.49 -8.53
CA LYS A 65 28.87 -9.86 -7.36
C LYS A 65 30.26 -9.30 -7.69
N ALA A 66 30.92 -9.85 -8.71
CA ALA A 66 32.22 -9.39 -9.20
C ALA A 66 32.09 -8.25 -10.23
N ALA A 67 30.91 -8.04 -10.81
CA ALA A 67 30.70 -7.08 -11.87
C ALA A 67 30.88 -5.62 -11.39
N PRO A 68 31.38 -4.74 -12.29
CA PRO A 68 31.36 -3.32 -12.05
C PRO A 68 29.92 -2.77 -12.15
N VAL A 69 29.66 -1.61 -11.54
CA VAL A 69 28.31 -1.03 -11.44
C VAL A 69 27.70 -0.75 -12.81
N GLU A 70 28.51 -0.43 -13.82
CA GLU A 70 28.05 -0.18 -15.18
C GLU A 70 27.42 -1.43 -15.81
N VAL A 71 28.00 -2.61 -15.57
CA VAL A 71 27.46 -3.89 -16.07
C VAL A 71 26.14 -4.23 -15.37
N LEU A 72 26.03 -3.93 -14.06
CA LEU A 72 24.78 -4.10 -13.33
C LEU A 72 23.70 -3.14 -13.85
N GLY A 73 24.07 -1.90 -14.16
CA GLY A 73 23.21 -0.90 -14.80
C GLY A 73 22.75 -1.32 -16.20
N GLU A 74 23.62 -1.93 -17.00
CA GLU A 74 23.27 -2.49 -18.32
C GLU A 74 22.25 -3.62 -18.19
N TRP A 75 22.43 -4.55 -17.24
CA TRP A 75 21.45 -5.58 -16.95
C TRP A 75 20.13 -4.98 -16.48
N ASN A 76 20.15 -4.06 -15.53
CA ASN A 76 18.96 -3.35 -15.06
C ASN A 76 18.18 -2.72 -16.23
N GLN A 77 18.85 -2.03 -17.15
CA GLN A 77 18.20 -1.48 -18.34
C GLN A 77 17.62 -2.59 -19.24
N LYS A 78 18.40 -3.65 -19.52
CA LYS A 78 18.02 -4.74 -20.42
C LYS A 78 16.79 -5.51 -19.92
N LEU A 79 16.70 -5.75 -18.61
CA LEU A 79 15.61 -6.50 -17.98
C LEU A 79 14.25 -5.78 -18.07
N TYR A 80 14.25 -4.43 -18.04
CA TYR A 80 13.02 -3.62 -18.04
C TYR A 80 12.73 -2.89 -19.35
N GLN A 81 13.63 -2.98 -20.34
CA GLN A 81 13.68 -2.14 -21.53
C GLN A 81 12.33 -1.93 -22.24
N ASP A 82 11.59 -3.00 -22.48
CA ASP A 82 10.37 -2.99 -23.28
C ASP A 82 9.17 -2.38 -22.54
N ILE A 83 9.20 -2.31 -21.20
CA ILE A 83 8.13 -1.68 -20.42
C ILE A 83 8.44 -0.25 -19.99
N LEU A 84 9.65 0.25 -20.26
CA LEU A 84 10.02 1.63 -19.95
C LEU A 84 9.20 2.62 -20.82
N PRO A 85 8.97 3.85 -20.31
CA PRO A 85 8.32 4.90 -21.09
C PRO A 85 8.97 5.10 -22.47
N GLY A 86 8.15 5.20 -23.52
CA GLY A 86 8.58 5.32 -24.92
C GLY A 86 8.85 4.00 -25.64
N HIS A 87 8.90 2.87 -24.91
CA HIS A 87 8.94 1.52 -25.47
C HIS A 87 7.66 0.73 -25.18
N TYR A 88 6.96 1.08 -24.10
CA TYR A 88 5.80 0.36 -23.61
C TYR A 88 4.68 0.22 -24.64
N GLU A 89 4.42 1.26 -25.44
CA GLU A 89 3.36 1.29 -26.46
C GLU A 89 3.58 0.31 -27.62
N VAL A 90 4.76 -0.34 -27.67
CA VAL A 90 5.09 -1.41 -28.61
C VAL A 90 5.49 -2.73 -27.94
N SER A 91 5.23 -2.87 -26.64
CA SER A 91 5.44 -4.10 -25.88
C SER A 91 4.16 -4.93 -25.79
N TYR A 92 4.30 -6.25 -25.76
CA TYR A 92 3.18 -7.14 -25.46
C TYR A 92 2.68 -7.04 -24.01
N ALA A 93 3.42 -6.34 -23.15
CA ALA A 93 2.95 -5.93 -21.84
C ALA A 93 1.90 -4.82 -21.92
N ASP A 94 1.78 -4.08 -23.03
CA ASP A 94 0.70 -3.12 -23.22
C ASP A 94 -0.54 -3.83 -23.79
N PRO A 95 -1.68 -3.89 -23.07
CA PRO A 95 -2.89 -4.53 -23.58
C PRO A 95 -3.38 -3.93 -24.91
N ALA A 96 -3.23 -2.62 -25.12
CA ALA A 96 -3.63 -1.98 -26.38
C ALA A 96 -2.76 -2.45 -27.55
N TYR A 97 -1.45 -2.53 -27.33
CA TYR A 97 -0.55 -3.09 -28.34
C TYR A 97 -0.85 -4.58 -28.60
N ALA A 98 -0.98 -5.37 -27.53
CA ALA A 98 -1.25 -6.80 -27.63
C ALA A 98 -2.55 -7.09 -28.39
N VAL A 99 -3.64 -6.38 -28.09
CA VAL A 99 -4.92 -6.51 -28.82
C VAL A 99 -4.80 -6.05 -30.27
N SER A 100 -4.08 -4.96 -30.54
CA SER A 100 -3.86 -4.49 -31.92
C SER A 100 -3.13 -5.51 -32.80
N LYS A 101 -2.30 -6.37 -32.19
CA LYS A 101 -1.51 -7.39 -32.89
C LYS A 101 -2.19 -8.75 -32.93
N LEU A 102 -2.78 -9.17 -31.83
CA LEU A 102 -3.23 -10.55 -31.61
C LEU A 102 -4.75 -10.70 -31.70
N GLY A 103 -5.48 -9.58 -31.72
CA GLY A 103 -6.93 -9.53 -31.68
C GLY A 103 -7.49 -9.50 -30.26
N GLU A 104 -8.76 -9.10 -30.16
CA GLU A 104 -9.50 -9.06 -28.90
C GLU A 104 -9.65 -10.47 -28.30
N GLY A 105 -9.57 -10.56 -26.97
CA GLY A 105 -9.52 -11.81 -26.23
C GLY A 105 -8.08 -12.35 -26.12
N TYR A 106 -7.40 -12.56 -27.25
CA TYR A 106 -6.01 -13.02 -27.26
C TYR A 106 -5.04 -12.01 -26.67
N GLY A 107 -5.16 -10.74 -27.09
CA GLY A 107 -4.28 -9.67 -26.62
C GLY A 107 -4.29 -9.55 -25.10
N GLN A 108 -5.47 -9.57 -24.47
CA GLN A 108 -5.60 -9.50 -23.01
C GLN A 108 -4.97 -10.70 -22.30
N LEU A 109 -5.27 -11.93 -22.76
CA LEU A 109 -4.77 -13.15 -22.12
C LEU A 109 -3.25 -13.27 -22.22
N LEU A 110 -2.69 -12.96 -23.39
CA LEU A 110 -1.27 -13.09 -23.66
C LEU A 110 -0.46 -11.91 -23.08
N SER A 111 -1.07 -10.73 -22.97
CA SER A 111 -0.48 -9.60 -22.23
C SER A 111 -0.38 -9.92 -20.73
N TYR A 112 -1.44 -10.48 -20.13
CA TYR A 112 -1.41 -10.99 -18.75
C TYR A 112 -0.30 -12.04 -18.56
N LEU A 113 -0.25 -13.05 -19.43
CA LEU A 113 0.77 -14.11 -19.32
C LEU A 113 2.19 -13.52 -19.40
N TYR A 114 2.41 -12.56 -20.32
CA TYR A 114 3.70 -11.89 -20.42
C TYR A 114 4.02 -11.09 -19.15
N LYS A 115 3.04 -10.41 -18.54
CA LYS A 115 3.21 -9.75 -17.24
C LYS A 115 3.60 -10.74 -16.12
N GLU A 116 3.03 -11.94 -16.09
CA GLU A 116 3.43 -12.96 -15.10
C GLU A 116 4.85 -13.47 -15.37
N ILE A 117 5.22 -13.72 -16.64
CA ILE A 117 6.57 -14.12 -17.07
C ILE A 117 7.62 -13.06 -16.71
N ARG A 118 7.28 -11.78 -16.74
CA ARG A 118 8.19 -10.72 -16.27
C ARG A 118 8.53 -10.82 -14.78
N GLY A 119 7.74 -11.56 -14.00
CA GLY A 119 8.08 -11.95 -12.63
C GLY A 119 9.36 -12.79 -12.53
N ASP A 120 9.81 -13.43 -13.62
CA ASP A 120 11.05 -14.20 -13.69
C ASP A 120 12.28 -13.40 -13.25
N ILE A 121 12.28 -12.08 -13.47
CA ILE A 121 13.35 -11.20 -12.97
C ILE A 121 13.54 -11.41 -11.47
N VAL A 122 12.45 -11.37 -10.71
CA VAL A 122 12.47 -11.59 -9.26
C VAL A 122 12.83 -13.04 -8.94
N PHE A 123 12.21 -14.01 -9.61
CA PHE A 123 12.38 -15.42 -9.29
C PHE A 123 13.83 -15.90 -9.53
N VAL A 124 14.53 -15.33 -10.51
CA VAL A 124 15.96 -15.57 -10.73
C VAL A 124 16.79 -15.05 -9.55
N HIS A 125 16.53 -13.83 -9.06
CA HIS A 125 17.23 -13.28 -7.90
C HIS A 125 16.99 -14.07 -6.62
N GLU A 126 15.75 -14.55 -6.43
CA GLU A 126 15.32 -15.28 -5.23
C GLU A 126 15.49 -16.79 -5.33
N TRP A 127 16.15 -17.31 -6.38
CA TRP A 127 16.43 -18.74 -6.55
C TRP A 127 15.18 -19.62 -6.60
N ARG A 128 14.09 -19.09 -7.17
CA ARG A 128 12.78 -19.74 -7.22
C ARG A 128 12.58 -20.45 -8.56
N LEU A 129 13.30 -21.56 -8.78
CA LEU A 129 13.23 -22.29 -10.05
C LEU A 129 11.84 -22.90 -10.31
N THR A 130 11.09 -23.23 -9.25
CA THR A 130 9.70 -23.69 -9.39
C THR A 130 8.85 -22.65 -10.11
N ASP A 131 8.89 -21.39 -9.68
CA ASP A 131 8.11 -20.30 -10.26
C ASP A 131 8.49 -20.06 -11.74
N LEU A 132 9.78 -20.08 -12.09
CA LEU A 132 10.26 -20.01 -13.48
C LEU A 132 9.72 -21.17 -14.33
N THR A 133 9.80 -22.40 -13.79
CA THR A 133 9.44 -23.61 -14.54
C THR A 133 7.96 -23.65 -14.87
N ILE A 134 7.08 -23.28 -13.93
CA ILE A 134 5.63 -23.34 -14.15
C ILE A 134 5.17 -22.28 -15.17
N LEU A 135 5.86 -21.13 -15.26
CA LEU A 135 5.63 -20.12 -16.29
C LEU A 135 6.08 -20.61 -17.65
N ASN A 136 7.28 -21.20 -17.73
CA ASN A 136 7.81 -21.79 -18.94
C ASN A 136 6.87 -22.88 -19.49
N GLU A 137 6.42 -23.80 -18.65
CA GLU A 137 5.52 -24.87 -19.05
C GLU A 137 4.16 -24.35 -19.52
N THR A 138 3.63 -23.31 -18.88
CA THR A 138 2.38 -22.66 -19.31
C THR A 138 2.51 -22.00 -20.67
N LEU A 139 3.62 -21.30 -20.93
CA LEU A 139 3.91 -20.74 -22.25
C LEU A 139 4.05 -21.85 -23.29
N ILE A 140 4.75 -22.95 -22.96
CA ILE A 140 4.93 -24.09 -23.86
C ILE A 140 3.59 -24.75 -24.20
N GLU A 141 2.71 -24.95 -23.21
CA GLU A 141 1.38 -25.50 -23.44
C GLU A 141 0.58 -24.63 -24.42
N ILE A 142 0.56 -23.32 -24.17
CA ILE A 142 -0.15 -22.37 -25.04
C ILE A 142 0.48 -22.36 -26.44
N TYR A 143 1.82 -22.32 -26.55
CA TYR A 143 2.50 -22.38 -27.84
C TYR A 143 2.13 -23.63 -28.64
N ASN A 144 2.19 -24.81 -28.02
CA ASN A 144 1.87 -26.07 -28.67
C ASN A 144 0.42 -26.11 -29.18
N ILE A 145 -0.52 -25.51 -28.44
CA ILE A 145 -1.91 -25.35 -28.90
C ILE A 145 -1.96 -24.56 -30.21
N PHE A 146 -1.20 -23.45 -30.32
CA PHE A 146 -1.12 -22.62 -31.52
C PHE A 146 -0.36 -23.29 -32.69
N GLU A 147 0.51 -24.27 -32.42
CA GLU A 147 1.18 -25.06 -33.47
C GLU A 147 0.22 -26.02 -34.17
N GLU A 148 -0.79 -26.55 -33.47
CA GLU A 148 -1.80 -27.44 -34.03
C GLU A 148 -2.75 -26.68 -34.97
N GLU A 149 -3.39 -25.64 -34.45
CA GLU A 149 -4.28 -24.72 -35.16
C GLU A 149 -4.45 -23.43 -34.35
N ILE A 150 -5.01 -22.37 -34.95
CA ILE A 150 -5.39 -21.18 -34.17
C ILE A 150 -6.55 -21.61 -33.26
N PRO A 151 -6.39 -21.60 -31.93
CA PRO A 151 -7.42 -22.11 -31.03
C PRO A 151 -8.64 -21.20 -30.99
N GLU A 152 -9.62 -21.56 -30.15
CA GLU A 152 -10.61 -20.62 -29.65
C GLU A 152 -10.03 -19.87 -28.45
N VAL A 153 -10.37 -18.59 -28.27
CA VAL A 153 -9.91 -17.75 -27.14
C VAL A 153 -10.21 -18.41 -25.79
N SER A 154 -11.36 -19.09 -25.69
CA SER A 154 -11.79 -19.81 -24.49
C SER A 154 -10.83 -20.92 -24.07
N ARG A 155 -10.16 -21.59 -25.03
CA ARG A 155 -9.16 -22.64 -24.75
C ARG A 155 -7.94 -22.06 -24.05
N ILE A 156 -7.46 -20.89 -24.50
CA ILE A 156 -6.33 -20.19 -23.85
C ILE A 156 -6.73 -19.66 -22.47
N LYS A 157 -7.95 -19.13 -22.34
CA LYS A 157 -8.50 -18.70 -21.05
C LYS A 157 -8.59 -19.85 -20.05
N GLU A 158 -8.95 -21.05 -20.50
CA GLU A 158 -9.01 -22.25 -19.65
C GLU A 158 -7.62 -22.67 -19.15
N VAL A 159 -6.60 -22.68 -20.02
CA VAL A 159 -5.20 -22.95 -19.60
C VAL A 159 -4.76 -21.96 -18.53
N ILE A 160 -4.98 -20.66 -18.73
CA ILE A 160 -4.67 -19.63 -17.73
C ILE A 160 -5.43 -19.84 -16.43
N TYR A 161 -6.73 -20.15 -16.49
CA TYR A 161 -7.53 -20.39 -15.29
C TYR A 161 -6.97 -21.55 -14.46
N TRP A 162 -6.66 -22.68 -15.10
CA TRP A 162 -6.13 -23.85 -14.41
C TRP A 162 -4.71 -23.64 -13.91
N PHE A 163 -3.85 -22.96 -14.70
CA PHE A 163 -2.54 -22.53 -14.23
C PHE A 163 -2.65 -21.76 -12.89
N VAL A 164 -3.48 -20.72 -12.83
CA VAL A 164 -3.65 -19.92 -11.61
C VAL A 164 -4.27 -20.77 -10.48
N SER A 165 -5.32 -21.54 -10.77
CA SER A 165 -6.06 -22.34 -9.78
C SER A 165 -5.24 -23.49 -9.18
N ASP A 166 -4.48 -24.20 -9.99
CA ASP A 166 -3.73 -25.39 -9.58
C ASP A 166 -2.48 -24.98 -8.82
N TYR A 167 -1.75 -23.95 -9.30
CA TYR A 167 -0.60 -23.41 -8.59
C TYR A 167 -0.95 -22.45 -7.45
N THR A 168 -2.23 -22.28 -7.12
CA THR A 168 -2.65 -21.52 -5.92
C THR A 168 -2.03 -22.12 -4.65
N ASP A 169 -1.93 -23.45 -4.53
CA ASP A 169 -1.30 -24.11 -3.36
C ASP A 169 0.18 -23.74 -3.19
N HIS A 170 0.88 -23.42 -4.29
CA HIS A 170 2.26 -22.94 -4.25
C HIS A 170 2.29 -21.43 -4.01
N THR A 171 1.69 -20.66 -4.92
CA THR A 171 1.83 -19.20 -5.00
C THR A 171 1.21 -18.48 -3.80
N VAL A 172 0.02 -18.89 -3.33
CA VAL A 172 -0.65 -18.26 -2.17
C VAL A 172 -0.02 -18.72 -0.85
N THR A 173 0.32 -20.00 -0.73
CA THR A 173 0.98 -20.53 0.47
C THR A 173 2.35 -19.89 0.67
N PHE A 174 3.14 -19.77 -0.40
CA PHE A 174 4.43 -19.10 -0.34
C PHE A 174 4.27 -17.64 0.07
N ARG A 175 3.23 -16.94 -0.43
CA ARG A 175 2.96 -15.56 -0.03
C ARG A 175 2.62 -15.42 1.47
N VAL A 176 1.87 -16.36 2.04
CA VAL A 176 1.60 -16.38 3.48
C VAL A 176 2.91 -16.58 4.26
N ARG A 177 3.77 -17.50 3.80
CA ARG A 177 5.09 -17.74 4.39
C ARG A 177 5.97 -16.48 4.35
N GLU A 178 6.07 -15.82 3.20
CA GLU A 178 6.82 -14.56 3.02
C GLU A 178 6.45 -13.51 4.06
N GLY A 179 5.17 -13.39 4.40
CA GLY A 179 4.68 -12.41 5.36
C GLY A 179 4.93 -12.76 6.83
N LEU A 180 5.33 -14.00 7.16
CA LEU A 180 5.34 -14.54 8.51
C LEU A 180 6.66 -15.18 8.95
N ASP A 181 7.45 -15.71 8.02
CA ASP A 181 8.65 -16.51 8.30
C ASP A 181 9.94 -15.67 8.20
N PRO A 182 10.54 -15.22 9.33
CA PRO A 182 11.78 -14.44 9.32
C PRO A 182 13.00 -15.25 8.87
N THR A 183 12.88 -16.57 8.64
CA THR A 183 13.97 -17.36 8.08
C THR A 183 14.14 -17.19 6.58
N LEU A 184 13.14 -16.61 5.89
CA LEU A 184 13.25 -16.15 4.51
C LEU A 184 14.11 -14.88 4.44
N SER A 185 15.43 -15.05 4.50
CA SER A 185 16.39 -13.98 4.81
C SER A 185 16.95 -13.17 3.64
N PHE A 186 16.52 -13.42 2.39
CA PHE A 186 17.09 -12.82 1.17
C PHE A 186 17.49 -11.35 1.30
N ALA A 187 16.53 -10.47 1.56
CA ALA A 187 16.77 -9.05 1.66
C ALA A 187 17.53 -8.66 2.94
N THR A 188 17.28 -9.34 4.06
CA THR A 188 18.03 -9.09 5.31
C THR A 188 19.51 -9.45 5.17
N ASP A 189 19.83 -10.49 4.40
CA ASP A 189 21.20 -10.93 4.13
C ASP A 189 21.90 -9.92 3.21
N ILE A 190 21.22 -9.39 2.19
CA ILE A 190 21.75 -8.29 1.36
C ILE A 190 22.16 -7.09 2.24
N ILE A 191 21.30 -6.65 3.16
CA ILE A 191 21.58 -5.48 4.01
C ILE A 191 22.69 -5.75 5.04
N ARG A 192 22.75 -6.97 5.59
CA ARG A 192 23.73 -7.33 6.63
C ARG A 192 25.12 -7.60 6.06
N ASP A 193 25.19 -8.28 4.92
CA ASP A 193 26.43 -8.87 4.42
C ASP A 193 27.17 -7.96 3.42
N ASN A 194 26.58 -6.83 3.01
CA ASN A 194 27.18 -5.88 2.08
C ASN A 194 27.56 -4.55 2.76
N ASP A 195 28.59 -3.89 2.21
CA ASP A 195 28.89 -2.50 2.54
C ASP A 195 27.89 -1.59 1.82
N LEU A 196 27.05 -0.90 2.59
CA LEU A 196 26.01 -0.04 2.04
C LEU A 196 26.56 1.27 1.41
N ASN A 197 27.86 1.55 1.55
CA ASN A 197 28.51 2.61 0.78
C ASN A 197 28.79 2.20 -0.68
N ASP A 198 28.81 0.90 -0.98
CA ASP A 198 28.94 0.36 -2.32
C ASP A 198 27.56 0.04 -2.90
N LEU A 199 27.01 1.00 -3.66
CA LEU A 199 25.64 0.95 -4.18
C LEU A 199 25.33 -0.24 -5.10
N ARG A 200 26.32 -1.05 -5.48
CA ARG A 200 26.10 -2.31 -6.22
C ARG A 200 25.11 -3.23 -5.49
N TYR A 201 25.02 -3.15 -4.15
CA TYR A 201 24.08 -3.95 -3.37
C TYR A 201 22.61 -3.76 -3.80
N LEU A 202 22.23 -2.57 -4.29
CA LEU A 202 20.86 -2.27 -4.72
C LEU A 202 20.42 -3.19 -5.86
N TYR A 203 21.32 -3.47 -6.80
CA TYR A 203 21.04 -4.35 -7.93
C TYR A 203 20.85 -5.81 -7.53
N TYR A 204 21.23 -6.21 -6.30
CA TYR A 204 21.07 -7.60 -5.85
C TYR A 204 19.64 -7.92 -5.42
N PHE A 205 18.82 -6.89 -5.13
CA PHE A 205 17.43 -7.05 -4.73
C PHE A 205 16.52 -7.56 -5.85
N GLY A 206 16.92 -7.51 -7.13
CA GLY A 206 16.05 -7.92 -8.24
C GLY A 206 14.85 -7.00 -8.48
N GLU A 207 15.00 -5.73 -8.11
CA GLU A 207 14.08 -4.64 -8.42
C GLU A 207 14.67 -3.74 -9.51
N TYR A 208 13.81 -2.93 -10.14
CA TYR A 208 14.28 -1.89 -11.06
C TYR A 208 14.97 -0.78 -10.27
N ILE A 209 16.26 -0.55 -10.51
CA ILE A 209 17.03 0.49 -9.84
C ILE A 209 17.06 1.73 -10.72
N SER A 210 16.43 2.81 -10.26
CA SER A 210 16.43 4.11 -10.91
C SER A 210 17.40 5.08 -10.23
N ASP A 211 17.52 6.28 -10.79
CA ASP A 211 18.19 7.40 -10.16
C ASP A 211 17.66 7.71 -8.74
N SER A 212 16.38 7.41 -8.47
CA SER A 212 15.75 7.69 -7.18
C SER A 212 16.36 6.86 -6.06
N GLU A 213 16.45 5.54 -6.24
CA GLU A 213 17.04 4.61 -5.26
C GLU A 213 18.52 4.93 -5.02
N LEU A 214 19.28 5.21 -6.09
CA LEU A 214 20.70 5.54 -6.02
C LEU A 214 20.94 6.85 -5.25
N LYS A 215 20.28 7.95 -5.64
CA LYS A 215 20.45 9.26 -4.99
C LYS A 215 19.97 9.26 -3.54
N THR A 216 18.92 8.49 -3.23
CA THR A 216 18.44 8.32 -1.86
C THR A 216 19.50 7.62 -1.01
N ALA A 217 20.07 6.51 -1.49
CA ALA A 217 21.13 5.79 -0.78
C ALA A 217 22.39 6.66 -0.61
N GLU A 218 22.82 7.37 -1.66
CA GLU A 218 23.93 8.33 -1.60
C GLU A 218 23.71 9.41 -0.55
N PHE A 219 22.53 10.03 -0.55
CA PHE A 219 22.19 11.07 0.40
C PHE A 219 22.19 10.52 1.83
N LEU A 220 21.54 9.38 2.08
CA LEU A 220 21.55 8.76 3.39
C LEU A 220 22.96 8.38 3.85
N ASN A 221 23.83 7.93 2.96
CA ASN A 221 25.25 7.65 3.27
C ASN A 221 26.04 8.93 3.60
N SER A 222 25.65 10.07 3.04
CA SER A 222 26.27 11.37 3.35
C SER A 222 25.88 11.93 4.72
N LEU A 223 24.73 11.52 5.27
CA LEU A 223 24.25 12.00 6.56
C LEU A 223 25.13 11.53 7.73
N PRO A 224 25.25 12.34 8.81
CA PRO A 224 25.87 11.89 10.06
C PRO A 224 25.18 10.64 10.62
N GLU A 225 25.96 9.77 11.27
CA GLU A 225 25.44 8.53 11.84
C GLU A 225 24.34 8.80 12.87
N GLU A 226 24.50 9.84 13.71
CA GLU A 226 23.52 10.24 14.71
C GLU A 226 22.16 10.62 14.09
N THR A 227 22.15 11.20 12.89
CA THR A 227 20.92 11.61 12.19
C THR A 227 20.16 10.39 11.69
N VAL A 228 20.84 9.44 11.04
CA VAL A 228 20.19 8.23 10.53
C VAL A 228 19.73 7.32 11.69
N ARG A 229 20.48 7.30 12.80
CA ARG A 229 20.04 6.62 14.03
C ARG A 229 18.80 7.28 14.63
N LEU A 230 18.74 8.61 14.70
CA LEU A 230 17.54 9.32 15.16
C LEU A 230 16.31 8.93 14.34
N MET A 231 16.43 8.86 13.00
CA MET A 231 15.34 8.43 12.13
C MET A 231 14.85 7.01 12.47
N ALA A 232 15.79 6.06 12.61
CA ALA A 232 15.47 4.67 12.96
C ALA A 232 14.91 4.52 14.38
N ASP A 233 15.45 5.27 15.35
CA ASP A 233 15.01 5.28 16.74
C ASP A 233 13.59 5.84 16.86
N THR A 234 13.29 6.96 16.21
CA THR A 234 11.93 7.53 16.16
C THR A 234 10.93 6.54 15.58
N TYR A 235 11.28 5.89 14.47
CA TYR A 235 10.45 4.88 13.82
C TYR A 235 10.19 3.65 14.70
N THR A 236 11.24 3.09 15.32
CA THR A 236 11.12 1.86 16.14
C THR A 236 10.55 2.12 17.54
N GLU A 237 10.78 3.30 18.12
CA GLU A 237 10.15 3.70 19.39
C GLU A 237 8.67 4.02 19.23
N GLY A 238 8.24 4.58 18.08
CA GLY A 238 6.83 4.63 17.72
C GLY A 238 6.22 3.24 17.85
N TYR A 239 6.80 2.25 17.17
CA TYR A 239 6.32 0.87 17.20
C TYR A 239 6.16 0.28 18.59
N ARG A 240 7.17 0.45 19.45
CA ARG A 240 7.13 0.02 20.84
C ARG A 240 6.03 0.72 21.63
N LYS A 241 5.88 2.04 21.48
CA LYS A 241 4.83 2.84 22.15
C LYS A 241 3.43 2.46 21.68
N GLY A 242 3.24 2.15 20.40
CA GLY A 242 1.96 1.66 19.88
C GLY A 242 1.44 0.44 20.65
N PHE A 243 2.31 -0.52 20.98
CA PHE A 243 1.96 -1.64 21.85
C PHE A 243 1.54 -1.18 23.26
N GLU A 244 2.25 -0.22 23.86
CA GLU A 244 1.94 0.30 25.20
C GLU A 244 0.59 1.01 25.26
N VAL A 245 0.32 1.92 24.31
CA VAL A 245 -0.92 2.71 24.27
C VAL A 245 -2.14 1.83 24.01
N MET A 246 -2.00 0.83 23.13
CA MET A 246 -3.09 -0.12 22.85
C MET A 246 -3.24 -1.21 23.92
N GLY A 247 -2.43 -1.20 24.98
CA GLY A 247 -2.48 -2.20 26.05
C GLY A 247 -2.08 -3.61 25.62
N ARG A 248 -1.26 -3.72 24.57
CA ARG A 248 -0.83 -4.98 23.95
C ARG A 248 0.55 -5.41 24.48
N ASP A 249 0.72 -6.71 24.70
CA ASP A 249 1.97 -7.25 25.26
C ASP A 249 2.95 -7.68 24.16
N LEU A 250 3.89 -6.80 23.82
CA LEU A 250 4.93 -7.06 22.82
C LEU A 250 5.76 -8.31 23.14
N LYS A 251 5.92 -8.70 24.42
CA LYS A 251 6.74 -9.86 24.83
C LYS A 251 6.15 -11.20 24.38
N LYS A 252 4.88 -11.22 23.96
CA LYS A 252 4.23 -12.40 23.38
C LYS A 252 4.53 -12.57 21.89
N LYS A 253 5.13 -11.56 21.26
CA LYS A 253 5.47 -11.56 19.84
C LYS A 253 6.95 -11.85 19.64
N GLY A 254 7.29 -12.33 18.45
CA GLY A 254 8.63 -12.79 18.10
C GLY A 254 9.13 -12.30 16.74
N ALA A 255 8.28 -11.73 15.88
CA ALA A 255 8.69 -11.21 14.58
C ALA A 255 7.95 -9.94 14.18
N VAL A 256 8.63 -9.04 13.46
CA VAL A 256 8.09 -7.78 12.91
C VAL A 256 8.39 -7.71 11.41
N GLN A 257 7.48 -7.15 10.62
CA GLN A 257 7.70 -6.98 9.19
C GLN A 257 8.06 -5.53 8.86
N ILE A 258 9.20 -5.30 8.21
CA ILE A 258 9.55 -3.98 7.68
C ILE A 258 9.06 -3.87 6.23
N ARG A 259 8.38 -2.78 5.89
CA ARG A 259 7.94 -2.43 4.53
C ARG A 259 8.52 -1.09 4.14
N TYR A 260 9.19 -1.00 2.99
CA TYR A 260 9.90 0.22 2.60
C TYR A 260 10.24 0.27 1.10
N GLU A 261 10.60 1.46 0.59
CA GLU A 261 11.18 1.58 -0.76
C GLU A 261 12.70 1.49 -0.74
N LEU A 262 13.30 0.85 -1.75
CA LEU A 262 14.76 0.71 -1.86
C LEU A 262 15.47 2.07 -1.85
N GLY A 263 16.73 2.07 -1.39
CA GLY A 263 17.55 3.27 -1.20
C GLY A 263 17.63 3.71 0.26
N PHE A 264 16.79 3.17 1.14
CA PHE A 264 16.78 3.47 2.57
C PHE A 264 17.49 2.43 3.45
N GLU A 265 18.27 1.52 2.88
CA GLU A 265 18.84 0.37 3.58
C GLU A 265 19.71 0.75 4.77
N ARG A 266 20.40 1.91 4.73
CA ARG A 266 21.19 2.40 5.87
C ARG A 266 20.31 2.64 7.11
N MET A 267 19.13 3.24 6.93
CA MET A 267 18.16 3.42 8.01
C MET A 267 17.53 2.08 8.42
N VAL A 268 17.15 1.25 7.44
CA VAL A 268 16.56 -0.08 7.70
C VAL A 268 17.51 -0.97 8.51
N LYS A 269 18.82 -0.91 8.25
CA LYS A 269 19.84 -1.62 9.03
C LYS A 269 19.78 -1.26 10.52
N TYR A 270 19.68 0.03 10.86
CA TYR A 270 19.53 0.45 12.26
C TYR A 270 18.15 0.08 12.83
N ALA A 271 17.08 0.14 12.04
CA ALA A 271 15.76 -0.34 12.47
C ALA A 271 15.78 -1.84 12.79
N MET A 272 16.48 -2.66 11.99
CA MET A 272 16.68 -4.08 12.24
C MET A 272 17.38 -4.32 13.59
N GLU A 273 18.49 -3.60 13.84
CA GLU A 273 19.20 -3.67 15.13
C GLU A 273 18.30 -3.28 16.31
N ASN A 274 17.42 -2.28 16.13
CA ASN A 274 16.51 -1.85 17.19
C ASN A 274 15.41 -2.87 17.47
N PHE A 275 14.81 -3.47 16.45
CA PHE A 275 13.82 -4.54 16.64
C PHE A 275 14.44 -5.79 17.27
N GLU A 276 15.67 -6.15 16.92
CA GLU A 276 16.40 -7.25 17.56
C GLU A 276 16.62 -6.98 19.06
N LYS A 277 16.92 -5.73 19.47
CA LYS A 277 17.01 -5.33 20.89
C LYS A 277 15.67 -5.44 21.60
N LEU A 278 14.55 -5.29 20.89
CA LEU A 278 13.20 -5.51 21.42
C LEU A 278 12.82 -7.00 21.47
N GLY A 279 13.69 -7.90 21.00
CA GLY A 279 13.47 -9.35 20.99
C GLY A 279 12.69 -9.85 19.78
N LEU A 280 12.59 -9.06 18.71
CA LEU A 280 11.88 -9.41 17.48
C LEU A 280 12.87 -9.82 16.38
N GLN A 281 12.52 -10.85 15.63
CA GLN A 281 13.14 -11.16 14.34
C GLN A 281 12.53 -10.30 13.23
N VAL A 282 13.32 -9.92 12.24
CA VAL A 282 12.85 -9.08 11.13
C VAL A 282 12.44 -9.93 9.94
N ILE A 283 11.22 -9.69 9.47
CA ILE A 283 10.70 -10.17 8.19
C ILE A 283 10.84 -9.03 7.19
N LEU A 284 11.61 -9.26 6.13
CA LEU A 284 11.84 -8.29 5.06
C LEU A 284 11.44 -8.94 3.73
N CYS A 285 10.12 -9.06 3.52
CA CYS A 285 9.59 -9.68 2.32
C CYS A 285 9.27 -8.65 1.24
N ARG A 286 9.32 -9.07 0.00
CA ARG A 286 9.02 -8.24 -1.17
C ARG A 286 7.52 -7.96 -1.34
N ALA A 287 7.18 -6.91 -2.08
CA ALA A 287 5.83 -6.71 -2.62
C ALA A 287 5.40 -7.85 -3.55
N ALA A 288 4.16 -8.33 -3.43
CA ALA A 288 3.68 -9.51 -4.18
C ALA A 288 3.89 -9.40 -5.70
N VAL A 289 4.44 -10.45 -6.30
CA VAL A 289 4.73 -10.56 -7.75
C VAL A 289 3.54 -11.14 -8.52
N TRP A 290 3.08 -12.32 -8.07
CA TRP A 290 1.99 -13.08 -8.65
C TRP A 290 0.67 -12.32 -8.60
N THR A 291 -0.05 -12.19 -9.73
CA THR A 291 -1.32 -11.44 -9.79
C THR A 291 -2.34 -11.93 -8.77
N VAL A 292 -2.41 -13.25 -8.52
CA VAL A 292 -3.29 -13.84 -7.49
C VAL A 292 -3.07 -13.26 -6.09
N ASN A 293 -1.89 -12.71 -5.80
CA ASN A 293 -1.51 -12.13 -4.50
C ASN A 293 -1.45 -10.59 -4.51
N THR A 294 -1.62 -9.96 -5.67
CA THR A 294 -1.65 -8.50 -5.79
C THR A 294 -3.03 -7.94 -5.45
N ASN A 295 -3.06 -6.69 -5.01
CA ASN A 295 -4.29 -5.91 -4.88
C ASN A 295 -4.05 -4.56 -5.55
N ALA A 296 -5.01 -4.08 -6.34
CA ALA A 296 -4.90 -2.79 -7.00
C ALA A 296 -4.61 -1.67 -5.98
N GLY A 297 -3.54 -0.92 -6.20
CA GLY A 297 -3.15 0.22 -5.37
C GLY A 297 -2.58 -0.13 -3.99
N ARG A 298 -2.15 -1.37 -3.73
CA ARG A 298 -1.47 -1.75 -2.48
C ARG A 298 -0.17 -2.51 -2.77
N LYS A 299 0.96 -2.02 -2.26
CA LYS A 299 2.26 -2.70 -2.28
C LYS A 299 2.71 -3.00 -0.84
N ASN A 300 2.67 -4.28 -0.46
CA ASN A 300 3.04 -4.72 0.89
C ASN A 300 4.39 -5.44 0.88
N GLY A 301 5.43 -4.83 1.44
CA GLY A 301 6.78 -5.38 1.51
C GLY A 301 7.83 -4.33 1.12
N TYR A 302 9.00 -4.76 0.70
CA TYR A 302 9.95 -3.90 0.00
C TYR A 302 9.69 -3.87 -1.51
N TYR A 303 10.02 -2.74 -2.15
CA TYR A 303 9.91 -2.53 -3.59
C TYR A 303 10.74 -1.31 -4.03
N SER A 304 10.91 -1.10 -5.34
CA SER A 304 11.48 0.14 -5.90
C SER A 304 10.46 0.98 -6.67
N THR A 305 10.90 2.14 -7.14
CA THR A 305 10.16 2.98 -8.08
C THR A 305 9.71 2.16 -9.29
N SER A 306 8.42 2.26 -9.62
CA SER A 306 7.87 1.52 -10.76
C SER A 306 8.58 1.94 -12.05
N PRO A 307 9.09 1.00 -12.87
CA PRO A 307 9.67 1.33 -14.16
C PRO A 307 8.65 1.99 -15.08
N ASN A 308 7.36 1.72 -14.89
CA ASN A 308 6.25 2.36 -15.60
C ASN A 308 4.94 2.26 -14.80
N ARG A 309 4.36 3.41 -14.41
CA ARG A 309 3.10 3.45 -13.64
C ARG A 309 1.88 3.11 -14.49
N GLN A 310 1.91 3.41 -15.80
CA GLN A 310 0.85 3.01 -16.72
C GLN A 310 0.79 1.50 -16.89
N TYR A 311 1.95 0.82 -16.94
CA TYR A 311 2.01 -0.65 -16.92
C TYR A 311 1.32 -1.25 -15.69
N VAL A 312 1.64 -0.75 -14.50
CA VAL A 312 0.97 -1.20 -13.26
C VAL A 312 -0.53 -0.93 -13.30
N TYR A 313 -0.94 0.22 -13.84
CA TYR A 313 -2.35 0.58 -13.99
C TYR A 313 -3.07 -0.35 -14.97
N ASP A 314 -2.51 -0.60 -16.15
CA ASP A 314 -3.12 -1.43 -17.19
C ASP A 314 -3.40 -2.87 -16.71
N HIS A 315 -2.54 -3.41 -15.84
CA HIS A 315 -2.65 -4.77 -15.29
C HIS A 315 -3.38 -4.87 -13.94
N ARG A 316 -3.95 -3.78 -13.41
CA ARG A 316 -4.55 -3.74 -12.07
C ARG A 316 -5.75 -4.67 -11.86
N TYR A 317 -6.38 -5.13 -12.94
CA TYR A 317 -7.57 -5.98 -12.96
C TYR A 317 -7.40 -7.24 -13.79
N ASP A 318 -6.16 -7.73 -13.93
CA ASP A 318 -5.90 -9.00 -14.60
C ASP A 318 -6.56 -10.20 -13.89
N ASP A 319 -6.95 -10.05 -12.62
CA ASP A 319 -7.77 -11.03 -11.91
C ASP A 319 -9.14 -11.24 -12.56
N ALA A 320 -9.64 -10.28 -13.36
CA ALA A 320 -10.86 -10.46 -14.16
C ALA A 320 -10.82 -11.69 -15.09
N LEU A 321 -9.63 -12.16 -15.46
CA LEU A 321 -9.45 -13.33 -16.33
C LEU A 321 -9.86 -14.64 -15.65
N PHE A 322 -9.67 -14.75 -14.33
CA PHE A 322 -9.90 -15.98 -13.57
C PHE A 322 -10.84 -15.82 -12.36
N LEU A 323 -11.20 -14.59 -11.97
CA LEU A 323 -12.05 -14.32 -10.83
C LEU A 323 -13.49 -14.79 -11.09
N ASN A 324 -13.83 -15.88 -10.41
CA ASN A 324 -15.18 -16.40 -10.31
C ASN A 324 -15.40 -17.00 -8.92
N LYS A 325 -16.62 -17.46 -8.63
CA LYS A 325 -16.96 -18.03 -7.32
C LYS A 325 -16.10 -19.25 -6.97
N ALA A 326 -15.84 -20.14 -7.92
CA ALA A 326 -15.05 -21.34 -7.67
C ALA A 326 -13.60 -21.00 -7.29
N PHE A 327 -13.00 -20.04 -8.01
CA PHE A 327 -11.67 -19.54 -7.70
C PHE A 327 -11.59 -18.85 -6.33
N LYS A 328 -12.58 -18.01 -6.00
CA LYS A 328 -12.69 -17.37 -4.68
C LYS A 328 -12.70 -18.42 -3.57
N ASP A 329 -13.59 -19.41 -3.67
CA ASP A 329 -13.73 -20.48 -2.68
C ASP A 329 -12.43 -21.31 -2.56
N ARG A 330 -11.76 -21.55 -3.70
CA ARG A 330 -10.45 -22.24 -3.77
C ARG A 330 -9.35 -21.45 -3.07
N LYS A 331 -9.17 -20.16 -3.38
CA LYS A 331 -8.16 -19.30 -2.74
C LYS A 331 -8.39 -19.20 -1.23
N ALA A 332 -9.64 -19.06 -0.79
CA ALA A 332 -9.99 -19.04 0.63
C ALA A 332 -9.63 -20.37 1.34
N ALA A 333 -9.83 -21.51 0.68
CA ALA A 333 -9.42 -22.82 1.22
C ALA A 333 -7.90 -22.93 1.35
N VAL A 334 -7.14 -22.49 0.35
CA VAL A 334 -5.66 -22.48 0.41
C VAL A 334 -5.15 -21.57 1.51
N LEU A 335 -5.69 -20.35 1.63
CA LEU A 335 -5.31 -19.42 2.68
C LEU A 335 -5.45 -20.04 4.08
N LYS A 336 -6.57 -20.73 4.34
CA LYS A 336 -6.78 -21.43 5.63
C LYS A 336 -5.72 -22.50 5.87
N VAL A 337 -5.39 -23.32 4.86
CA VAL A 337 -4.36 -24.35 4.98
C VAL A 337 -2.98 -23.73 5.20
N ALA A 338 -2.65 -22.65 4.48
CA ALA A 338 -1.39 -21.95 4.61
C ALA A 338 -1.22 -21.34 6.02
N TYR A 339 -2.23 -20.61 6.51
CA TYR A 339 -2.18 -20.05 7.87
C TYR A 339 -2.18 -21.13 8.95
N GLU A 340 -2.87 -22.25 8.76
CA GLU A 340 -2.77 -23.38 9.69
C GLU A 340 -1.36 -23.98 9.72
N THR A 341 -0.70 -24.04 8.55
CA THR A 341 0.69 -24.52 8.41
C THR A 341 1.68 -23.59 9.13
N TYR A 342 1.48 -22.27 9.01
CA TYR A 342 2.34 -21.24 9.61
C TYR A 342 1.75 -20.59 10.88
N LYS A 343 0.88 -21.30 11.60
CA LYS A 343 0.12 -20.73 12.72
C LYS A 343 0.99 -20.25 13.88
N GLU A 344 2.15 -20.90 14.10
CA GLU A 344 3.09 -20.50 15.14
C GLU A 344 3.75 -19.15 14.78
N GLN A 345 4.16 -19.00 13.53
CA GLN A 345 4.69 -17.75 13.00
C GLN A 345 3.62 -16.64 12.97
N ALA A 346 2.38 -16.98 12.59
CA ALA A 346 1.25 -16.06 12.61
C ALA A 346 0.96 -15.52 14.03
N ALA A 347 0.94 -16.40 15.03
CA ALA A 347 0.75 -15.99 16.43
C ALA A 347 1.91 -15.12 16.95
N ALA A 348 3.14 -15.42 16.53
CA ALA A 348 4.33 -14.65 16.88
C ALA A 348 4.48 -13.32 16.12
N PHE A 349 3.71 -13.11 15.04
CA PHE A 349 3.78 -11.90 14.24
C PHE A 349 3.26 -10.69 15.02
N ALA A 350 4.07 -9.64 15.08
CA ALA A 350 3.80 -8.41 15.82
C ALA A 350 3.08 -7.36 14.98
N GLY A 351 2.99 -7.54 13.66
CA GLY A 351 2.45 -6.55 12.73
C GLY A 351 3.54 -5.79 11.95
N PRO A 352 3.15 -4.89 11.03
CA PRO A 352 4.07 -4.22 10.13
C PRO A 352 4.65 -2.92 10.73
N ALA A 353 5.93 -2.68 10.49
CA ALA A 353 6.54 -1.37 10.58
C ALA A 353 6.74 -0.87 9.14
N VAL A 354 6.17 0.28 8.79
CA VAL A 354 6.03 0.79 7.43
C VAL A 354 6.79 2.09 7.29
N MET A 355 7.59 2.20 6.23
CA MET A 355 8.21 3.43 5.81
C MET A 355 7.76 3.76 4.40
N GLU A 356 6.98 4.82 4.26
CA GLU A 356 6.48 5.32 2.99
C GLU A 356 7.40 6.39 2.42
N THR A 357 7.23 6.67 1.12
CA THR A 357 7.92 7.75 0.45
C THR A 357 6.94 8.75 -0.16
N PHE A 358 7.42 9.95 -0.44
CA PHE A 358 6.63 10.99 -1.09
C PHE A 358 7.49 11.93 -1.93
N GLY A 359 6.87 12.82 -2.72
CA GLY A 359 7.60 13.73 -3.61
C GLY A 359 7.50 13.40 -5.09
N LYS A 360 7.02 12.20 -5.44
CA LYS A 360 6.79 11.76 -6.82
C LYS A 360 5.72 12.63 -7.49
N GLU A 361 5.83 12.81 -8.81
CA GLU A 361 4.79 13.50 -9.56
C GLU A 361 3.45 12.76 -9.49
N GLY A 362 2.34 13.51 -9.60
CA GLY A 362 1.01 12.90 -9.71
C GLY A 362 0.92 12.00 -10.95
N PHE A 363 0.20 10.87 -10.84
CA PHE A 363 -0.07 10.01 -11.98
C PHE A 363 -1.47 10.26 -12.53
N GLU A 364 -1.52 10.65 -13.80
CA GLU A 364 -2.75 10.75 -14.57
C GLU A 364 -2.84 9.52 -15.50
N PRO A 365 -3.55 8.45 -15.10
CA PRO A 365 -3.66 7.24 -15.92
C PRO A 365 -4.43 7.49 -17.21
N VAL A 366 -4.03 6.79 -18.27
CA VAL A 366 -4.84 6.66 -19.50
C VAL A 366 -5.71 5.41 -19.38
N ASN A 367 -7.03 5.55 -19.52
CA ASN A 367 -7.94 4.42 -19.60
C ASN A 367 -7.88 3.79 -20.99
N LYS A 368 -7.31 2.58 -21.07
CA LYS A 368 -7.30 1.78 -22.29
C LYS A 368 -8.48 0.81 -22.31
N PRO A 369 -9.36 0.84 -23.33
CA PRO A 369 -10.48 -0.10 -23.41
C PRO A 369 -10.04 -1.56 -23.55
N GLU A 370 -8.81 -1.79 -24.02
CA GLU A 370 -8.22 -3.11 -24.17
C GLU A 370 -7.75 -3.72 -22.84
N ALA A 371 -7.57 -2.91 -21.79
CA ALA A 371 -7.18 -3.41 -20.47
C ALA A 371 -8.32 -4.19 -19.81
N ASN A 372 -7.96 -5.16 -18.96
CA ASN A 372 -8.93 -5.95 -18.22
C ASN A 372 -9.73 -5.06 -17.25
N HIS A 373 -11.01 -5.38 -17.10
CA HIS A 373 -11.93 -4.69 -16.19
C HIS A 373 -12.83 -5.71 -15.51
N LEU A 374 -13.18 -5.45 -14.25
CA LEU A 374 -14.14 -6.25 -13.52
C LEU A 374 -15.55 -5.88 -13.97
N ASP A 375 -16.37 -6.88 -14.30
CA ASP A 375 -17.81 -6.66 -14.42
C ASP A 375 -18.45 -6.49 -13.02
N SER A 376 -19.71 -6.03 -12.95
CA SER A 376 -20.38 -5.80 -11.66
C SER A 376 -20.49 -7.05 -10.76
N ARG A 377 -20.47 -8.25 -11.35
CA ARG A 377 -20.45 -9.51 -10.59
C ARG A 377 -19.06 -9.75 -10.01
N GLN A 378 -18.01 -9.48 -10.79
CA GLN A 378 -16.62 -9.61 -10.37
C GLN A 378 -16.23 -8.55 -9.34
N GLU A 379 -16.70 -7.30 -9.46
CA GLU A 379 -16.56 -6.26 -8.43
C GLU A 379 -17.05 -6.77 -7.07
N LYS A 380 -18.28 -7.31 -7.04
CA LYS A 380 -18.87 -7.89 -5.84
C LYS A 380 -18.07 -9.08 -5.31
N LEU A 381 -17.63 -9.98 -6.19
CA LEU A 381 -16.81 -11.13 -5.81
C LEU A 381 -15.45 -10.71 -5.23
N SER A 382 -14.83 -9.66 -5.78
CA SER A 382 -13.56 -9.10 -5.30
C SER A 382 -13.73 -8.51 -3.90
N ALA A 383 -14.79 -7.73 -3.67
CA ALA A 383 -15.13 -7.22 -2.34
C ALA A 383 -15.40 -8.34 -1.33
N GLU A 384 -16.18 -9.36 -1.71
CA GLU A 384 -16.43 -10.54 -0.88
C GLU A 384 -15.13 -11.30 -0.55
N MET A 385 -14.25 -11.47 -1.54
CA MET A 385 -12.96 -12.14 -1.37
C MET A 385 -12.03 -11.36 -0.43
N SER A 386 -12.00 -10.03 -0.55
CA SER A 386 -11.24 -9.15 0.36
C SER A 386 -11.73 -9.33 1.80
N ASN A 387 -13.05 -9.27 2.02
CA ASN A 387 -13.64 -9.46 3.35
C ASN A 387 -13.40 -10.88 3.90
N GLU A 388 -13.48 -11.92 3.08
CA GLU A 388 -13.17 -13.29 3.52
C GLU A 388 -11.68 -13.45 3.86
N THR A 389 -10.78 -12.84 3.08
CA THR A 389 -9.33 -12.84 3.34
C THR A 389 -9.01 -12.14 4.65
N SER A 390 -9.57 -10.95 4.90
CA SER A 390 -9.41 -10.22 6.17
C SER A 390 -9.91 -11.04 7.36
N ARG A 391 -11.04 -11.74 7.21
CA ARG A 391 -11.59 -12.62 8.24
C ARG A 391 -10.69 -13.82 8.54
N ILE A 392 -10.11 -14.44 7.51
CA ILE A 392 -9.17 -15.55 7.69
C ILE A 392 -7.91 -15.02 8.39
N LEU A 393 -7.32 -13.93 7.91
CA LEU A 393 -6.14 -13.31 8.53
C LEU A 393 -6.36 -13.03 10.02
N ASN A 394 -7.48 -12.39 10.39
CA ASN A 394 -7.76 -12.05 11.78
C ASN A 394 -7.92 -13.26 12.71
N GLN A 395 -8.23 -14.45 12.19
CA GLN A 395 -8.27 -15.69 12.99
C GLN A 395 -6.88 -16.16 13.43
N TYR A 396 -5.86 -15.85 12.65
CA TYR A 396 -4.49 -16.31 12.89
C TYR A 396 -3.55 -15.19 13.37
N VAL A 397 -3.84 -13.95 12.98
CA VAL A 397 -3.15 -12.72 13.37
C VAL A 397 -4.21 -11.74 13.88
N PRO A 398 -4.67 -11.88 15.14
CA PRO A 398 -5.69 -11.01 15.69
C PRO A 398 -5.23 -9.55 15.72
N GLY A 399 -6.04 -8.64 15.16
CA GLY A 399 -5.72 -7.21 15.10
C GLY A 399 -5.56 -6.57 16.49
N ASP A 400 -6.22 -7.11 17.50
CA ASP A 400 -6.13 -6.68 18.90
C ASP A 400 -4.86 -7.16 19.63
N GLU A 401 -4.02 -7.99 18.99
CA GLU A 401 -2.75 -8.45 19.54
C GLU A 401 -1.51 -7.90 18.83
N THR A 402 -1.64 -7.27 17.66
CA THR A 402 -0.52 -6.75 16.85
C THR A 402 -0.35 -5.25 17.03
N SER A 403 0.63 -4.60 16.42
CA SER A 403 0.71 -3.14 16.30
C SER A 403 1.33 -2.78 14.96
N PHE A 404 1.28 -1.52 14.61
CA PHE A 404 2.02 -1.02 13.46
C PHE A 404 2.72 0.30 13.77
N THR A 405 3.61 0.69 12.87
CA THR A 405 4.08 2.06 12.78
C THR A 405 4.18 2.44 11.33
N ILE A 406 3.94 3.70 11.04
CA ILE A 406 4.12 4.27 9.71
C ILE A 406 4.85 5.60 9.82
N ILE A 407 5.87 5.79 8.99
CA ILE A 407 6.67 7.02 8.88
C ILE A 407 6.92 7.30 7.39
N ALA A 408 7.05 8.57 7.01
CA ALA A 408 7.32 8.92 5.61
C ALA A 408 8.54 9.84 5.43
N PHE A 409 9.23 9.67 4.29
CA PHE A 409 10.37 10.50 3.87
C PHE A 409 10.25 10.91 2.39
N PRO A 410 10.77 12.08 1.99
CA PRO A 410 10.76 12.45 0.59
C PRO A 410 11.75 11.60 -0.22
N VAL A 411 11.51 11.52 -1.52
CA VAL A 411 12.45 10.99 -2.53
C VAL A 411 12.93 12.10 -3.48
N PRO A 412 14.06 11.93 -4.19
CA PRO A 412 14.68 12.96 -5.03
C PRO A 412 13.76 13.64 -6.05
N GLU A 413 12.72 12.95 -6.52
CA GLU A 413 11.71 13.47 -7.46
C GLU A 413 10.93 14.67 -6.91
N ILE A 414 11.02 14.94 -5.60
CA ILE A 414 10.39 16.11 -4.99
C ILE A 414 10.92 17.44 -5.56
N GLY A 415 12.17 17.46 -6.02
CA GLY A 415 12.80 18.59 -6.72
C GLY A 415 14.18 18.96 -6.18
N GLU A 416 14.71 20.10 -6.64
CA GLU A 416 16.08 20.57 -6.31
C GLU A 416 16.32 20.81 -4.81
N ASP A 417 15.26 21.08 -4.04
CA ASP A 417 15.33 21.26 -2.58
C ASP A 417 15.22 19.94 -1.79
N PHE A 418 15.36 18.78 -2.45
CA PHE A 418 15.24 17.44 -1.84
C PHE A 418 15.91 17.33 -0.46
N GLU A 419 17.18 17.67 -0.34
CA GLU A 419 17.94 17.54 0.92
C GLU A 419 17.34 18.41 2.04
N LYS A 420 16.94 19.66 1.73
CA LYS A 420 16.33 20.57 2.72
C LYS A 420 14.95 20.09 3.14
N ILE A 421 14.16 19.58 2.19
CA ILE A 421 12.84 19.02 2.50
C ILE A 421 13.01 17.77 3.36
N PHE A 422 14.04 16.96 3.11
CA PHE A 422 14.37 15.79 3.93
C PHE A 422 14.70 16.20 5.38
N GLU A 423 15.54 17.22 5.58
CA GLU A 423 15.88 17.77 6.90
C GLU A 423 14.64 18.30 7.65
N GLU A 424 13.75 19.04 6.97
CA GLU A 424 12.49 19.51 7.58
C GLU A 424 11.53 18.35 7.87
N THR A 425 11.54 17.30 7.05
CA THR A 425 10.76 16.09 7.29
C THR A 425 11.25 15.36 8.54
N ILE A 426 12.56 15.25 8.77
CA ILE A 426 13.12 14.74 10.04
C ILE A 426 12.57 15.56 11.21
N THR A 427 12.61 16.90 11.09
CA THR A 427 12.11 17.80 12.14
C THR A 427 10.63 17.56 12.46
N ILE A 428 9.79 17.37 11.45
CA ILE A 428 8.36 17.08 11.58
C ILE A 428 8.13 15.69 12.20
N ASN A 429 8.91 14.69 11.82
CA ASN A 429 8.83 13.34 12.38
C ASN A 429 9.26 13.30 13.87
N THR A 430 10.04 14.29 14.33
CA THR A 430 10.56 14.37 15.70
C THR A 430 9.92 15.47 16.57
N LEU A 431 8.70 15.90 16.25
CA LEU A 431 7.99 16.93 17.03
C LEU A 431 7.80 16.54 18.51
N ASP A 432 7.73 17.55 19.38
CA ASP A 432 7.63 17.37 20.83
C ASP A 432 6.29 16.74 21.25
N TYR A 433 6.36 15.50 21.71
CA TYR A 433 5.24 14.70 22.18
C TYR A 433 4.44 15.37 23.32
N GLU A 434 5.10 15.85 24.38
CA GLU A 434 4.39 16.37 25.56
C GLU A 434 3.70 17.70 25.27
N LYS A 435 4.30 18.52 24.40
CA LYS A 435 3.69 19.75 23.91
C LYS A 435 2.40 19.46 23.14
N TYR A 436 2.44 18.59 22.12
CA TYR A 436 1.26 18.32 21.30
C TYR A 436 0.16 17.61 22.09
N LYS A 437 0.52 16.66 22.96
CA LYS A 437 -0.40 16.00 23.89
C LYS A 437 -1.24 17.01 24.69
N ALA A 438 -0.63 18.06 25.22
CA ALA A 438 -1.32 19.08 25.99
C ALA A 438 -2.27 19.94 25.13
N ILE A 439 -1.82 20.34 23.93
CA ILE A 439 -2.62 21.12 22.98
C ILE A 439 -3.84 20.32 22.50
N GLN A 440 -3.62 19.09 22.07
CA GLN A 440 -4.67 18.17 21.60
C GLN A 440 -5.68 17.88 22.72
N GLN A 441 -5.22 17.73 23.97
CA GLN A 441 -6.14 17.53 25.10
C GLN A 441 -7.08 18.73 25.30
N ALA A 442 -6.63 19.96 25.11
CA ALA A 442 -7.49 21.14 25.21
C ALA A 442 -8.61 21.14 24.15
N VAL A 443 -8.33 20.62 22.95
CA VAL A 443 -9.32 20.42 21.89
C VAL A 443 -10.30 19.31 22.26
N ILE A 444 -9.79 18.16 22.72
CA ILE A 444 -10.60 17.01 23.14
C ILE A 444 -11.57 17.37 24.26
N ASP A 445 -11.12 18.13 25.27
CA ASP A 445 -11.96 18.51 26.41
C ASP A 445 -13.21 19.28 25.99
N VAL A 446 -13.12 20.10 24.93
CA VAL A 446 -14.25 20.81 24.31
C VAL A 446 -15.13 19.86 23.49
N LEU A 447 -14.52 19.00 22.68
CA LEU A 447 -15.24 18.03 21.85
C LEU A 447 -16.02 17.00 22.70
N ASP A 448 -15.51 16.65 23.88
CA ASP A 448 -16.19 15.81 24.87
C ASP A 448 -17.50 16.46 25.40
N GLU A 449 -17.69 17.78 25.24
CA GLU A 449 -18.96 18.49 25.55
C GLU A 449 -19.96 18.50 24.40
N ALA A 450 -19.49 18.27 23.17
CA ALA A 450 -20.28 18.47 21.97
C ALA A 450 -21.24 17.31 21.69
N GLU A 451 -22.45 17.64 21.24
CA GLU A 451 -23.38 16.67 20.65
C GLU A 451 -23.03 16.41 19.18
N TYR A 452 -22.60 17.45 18.47
CA TYR A 452 -22.12 17.37 17.10
C TYR A 452 -21.07 18.46 16.82
N VAL A 453 -20.34 18.28 15.73
CA VAL A 453 -19.40 19.27 15.17
C VAL A 453 -19.94 19.75 13.83
N GLU A 454 -19.87 21.06 13.58
CA GLU A 454 -20.10 21.64 12.26
C GLU A 454 -18.78 22.02 11.62
N VAL A 455 -18.59 21.64 10.35
CA VAL A 455 -17.40 21.95 9.54
C VAL A 455 -17.85 22.63 8.25
N THR A 456 -17.33 23.83 8.00
CA THR A 456 -17.66 24.63 6.81
C THR A 456 -16.42 24.97 6.00
N GLY A 457 -16.54 24.91 4.67
CA GLY A 457 -15.54 25.37 3.72
C GLY A 457 -15.71 26.84 3.36
N LYS A 458 -14.66 27.48 2.85
CA LYS A 458 -14.65 28.87 2.32
C LYS A 458 -14.30 28.93 0.85
N GLY A 459 -14.56 30.10 0.25
CA GLY A 459 -14.25 30.37 -1.15
C GLY A 459 -15.07 29.47 -2.08
N ASN A 460 -14.38 28.66 -2.89
CA ASN A 460 -15.02 27.70 -3.79
C ASN A 460 -15.31 26.35 -3.12
N ASN A 461 -14.74 26.09 -1.93
CA ASN A 461 -14.98 24.85 -1.21
C ASN A 461 -16.40 24.87 -0.62
N LYS A 462 -17.23 23.91 -1.05
CA LYS A 462 -18.65 23.82 -0.70
C LYS A 462 -18.91 22.94 0.52
N THR A 463 -17.88 22.62 1.30
CA THR A 463 -18.06 21.76 2.47
C THR A 463 -19.05 22.39 3.45
N HIS A 464 -20.02 21.59 3.86
CA HIS A 464 -20.91 21.88 4.98
C HIS A 464 -21.32 20.54 5.57
N LEU A 465 -20.65 20.15 6.66
CA LEU A 465 -20.86 18.87 7.33
C LEU A 465 -21.31 19.11 8.77
N LYS A 466 -22.25 18.28 9.20
CA LYS A 466 -22.60 18.06 10.59
C LYS A 466 -22.19 16.65 10.97
N VAL A 467 -21.30 16.51 11.93
CA VAL A 467 -20.79 15.22 12.42
C VAL A 467 -21.34 14.94 13.81
N ALA A 468 -22.19 13.93 13.94
CA ALA A 468 -22.78 13.54 15.21
C ALA A 468 -21.80 12.75 16.07
N LEU A 469 -21.74 13.07 17.37
CA LEU A 469 -20.80 12.46 18.32
C LEU A 469 -21.49 11.53 19.31
N ARG A 470 -20.74 10.55 19.82
CA ARG A 470 -21.21 9.62 20.86
C ARG A 470 -21.42 10.35 22.19
N PRO A 471 -22.54 10.15 22.90
CA PRO A 471 -22.69 10.71 24.25
C PRO A 471 -21.78 9.99 25.25
N LEU A 472 -21.21 10.74 26.19
CA LEU A 472 -20.44 10.20 27.32
C LEU A 472 -21.36 9.96 28.51
N LYS A 473 -21.08 8.91 29.29
CA LYS A 473 -21.74 8.62 30.57
C LYS A 473 -20.98 9.24 31.74
N ASP A 474 -19.65 9.13 31.73
CA ASP A 474 -18.76 9.64 32.78
C ASP A 474 -17.53 10.34 32.18
N ARG A 475 -17.55 11.67 32.13
CA ARG A 475 -16.49 12.49 31.52
C ARG A 475 -15.15 12.44 32.25
N ASP A 476 -15.12 11.95 33.49
CA ASP A 476 -13.88 11.79 34.25
C ASP A 476 -13.15 10.50 33.87
N LYS A 477 -13.84 9.55 33.22
CA LYS A 477 -13.32 8.23 32.85
C LYS A 477 -13.38 7.92 31.37
N GLU A 478 -14.27 8.59 30.63
CA GLU A 478 -14.54 8.32 29.22
C GLU A 478 -14.20 9.57 28.40
N THR A 479 -13.80 9.34 27.15
CA THR A 479 -13.59 10.38 26.13
C THR A 479 -14.09 9.89 24.77
N LYS A 480 -14.49 10.82 23.90
CA LYS A 480 -14.97 10.51 22.55
C LYS A 480 -13.85 10.52 21.53
N PHE A 481 -12.74 11.21 21.81
CA PHE A 481 -11.65 11.41 20.87
C PHE A 481 -10.37 10.77 21.36
N GLU A 482 -9.62 10.19 20.43
CA GLU A 482 -8.26 9.74 20.65
C GLU A 482 -7.28 10.92 20.53
N ASN A 483 -6.32 10.97 21.44
CA ASN A 483 -5.21 11.91 21.41
C ASN A 483 -4.03 11.23 20.70
N CYS A 484 -3.96 11.38 19.37
CA CYS A 484 -2.95 10.70 18.56
C CYS A 484 -1.62 11.45 18.65
N VAL A 485 -0.69 10.88 19.42
CA VAL A 485 0.63 11.44 19.71
C VAL A 485 1.72 10.43 19.36
N ALA A 486 2.27 10.49 18.14
CA ALA A 486 3.47 9.76 17.64
C ALA A 486 3.71 8.37 18.26
N ASP A 487 2.66 7.55 18.29
CA ASP A 487 2.63 6.20 18.83
C ASP A 487 2.49 5.16 17.71
N VAL A 488 1.68 5.40 16.69
CA VAL A 488 1.60 4.54 15.49
C VAL A 488 1.79 5.31 14.18
N ASN A 489 1.35 6.57 14.13
CA ASN A 489 1.48 7.43 12.96
C ASN A 489 2.55 8.50 13.21
N ILE A 490 3.57 8.55 12.36
CA ILE A 490 4.65 9.54 12.42
C ILE A 490 4.64 10.34 11.12
N PRO A 491 4.43 11.67 11.17
CA PRO A 491 4.45 12.52 12.35
C PRO A 491 3.14 12.51 13.16
N LEU A 492 3.23 12.97 14.42
CA LEU A 492 2.05 13.27 15.24
C LEU A 492 1.18 14.37 14.64
N GLY A 493 -0.01 14.53 15.23
CA GLY A 493 -0.72 15.80 15.18
C GLY A 493 -2.15 15.71 14.68
N GLU A 494 -2.98 14.90 15.32
CA GLU A 494 -4.44 14.94 15.13
C GLU A 494 -5.19 14.55 16.40
N VAL A 495 -6.48 14.84 16.44
CA VAL A 495 -7.43 14.21 17.37
C VAL A 495 -8.55 13.61 16.54
N PHE A 496 -8.92 12.35 16.77
CA PHE A 496 -9.88 11.64 15.92
C PHE A 496 -10.93 10.87 16.71
N THR A 497 -12.05 10.53 16.06
CA THR A 497 -13.16 9.75 16.65
C THR A 497 -13.83 8.90 15.58
N SER A 498 -14.45 7.77 15.97
CA SER A 498 -15.47 7.15 15.13
C SER A 498 -16.82 7.86 15.35
N PRO A 499 -17.34 8.59 14.34
CA PRO A 499 -18.57 9.35 14.51
C PRO A 499 -19.79 8.43 14.63
N ARG A 500 -20.87 8.95 15.20
CA ARG A 500 -22.19 8.33 15.05
C ARG A 500 -22.67 8.58 13.63
N LEU A 501 -23.16 7.54 12.97
CA LEU A 501 -23.68 7.67 11.61
C LEU A 501 -25.02 8.41 11.65
N THR A 502 -25.93 8.03 12.54
CA THR A 502 -27.24 8.68 12.67
C THR A 502 -27.08 10.16 13.04
N GLY A 503 -27.59 11.05 12.20
CA GLY A 503 -27.48 12.51 12.38
C GLY A 503 -26.19 13.13 11.85
N THR A 504 -25.27 12.34 11.27
CA THR A 504 -24.17 12.84 10.46
C THR A 504 -24.65 13.07 9.03
N GLU A 505 -24.52 14.29 8.51
CA GLU A 505 -25.12 14.70 7.24
C GLU A 505 -24.37 15.88 6.61
N GLY A 506 -24.47 16.02 5.29
CA GLY A 506 -23.97 17.19 4.57
C GLY A 506 -23.10 16.85 3.36
N THR A 507 -22.26 17.79 2.96
CA THR A 507 -21.39 17.68 1.79
C THR A 507 -19.94 17.90 2.19
N LEU A 508 -19.07 16.96 1.82
CA LEU A 508 -17.62 17.11 1.80
C LEU A 508 -17.21 17.52 0.39
N ALA A 509 -16.43 18.58 0.26
CA ALA A 509 -15.86 19.02 -1.01
C ALA A 509 -14.37 19.33 -0.81
N VAL A 510 -13.51 18.89 -1.73
CA VAL A 510 -12.07 19.18 -1.71
C VAL A 510 -11.62 19.50 -3.14
N SER A 511 -10.95 20.64 -3.32
CA SER A 511 -10.55 21.09 -4.66
C SER A 511 -9.49 20.19 -5.30
N THR A 512 -8.53 19.72 -4.51
CA THR A 512 -7.47 18.80 -4.94
C THR A 512 -7.03 17.94 -3.76
N VAL A 513 -7.02 16.62 -3.93
CA VAL A 513 -6.56 15.68 -2.90
C VAL A 513 -5.85 14.50 -3.54
N TYR A 514 -4.78 14.03 -2.92
CA TYR A 514 -4.06 12.83 -3.35
C TYR A 514 -4.54 11.65 -2.54
N ILE A 515 -5.03 10.62 -3.23
CA ILE A 515 -5.48 9.39 -2.61
C ILE A 515 -4.76 8.23 -3.30
N THR A 516 -3.93 7.52 -2.55
CA THR A 516 -2.98 6.52 -3.07
C THR A 516 -2.03 7.16 -4.11
N ASP A 517 -2.03 6.68 -5.35
CA ASP A 517 -1.22 7.21 -6.45
C ASP A 517 -1.95 8.27 -7.31
N PHE A 518 -3.22 8.57 -7.01
CA PHE A 518 -4.10 9.38 -7.86
C PHE A 518 -4.37 10.75 -7.26
N GLN A 519 -4.27 11.78 -8.10
CA GLN A 519 -4.74 13.13 -7.78
C GLN A 519 -6.21 13.27 -8.16
N PHE A 520 -7.09 13.52 -7.19
CA PHE A 520 -8.49 13.83 -7.43
C PHE A 520 -8.69 15.34 -7.58
N LYS A 521 -9.47 15.75 -8.59
CA LYS A 521 -9.82 17.14 -8.86
C LYS A 521 -11.30 17.37 -8.53
N ASP A 522 -11.60 18.39 -7.74
CA ASP A 522 -12.96 18.76 -7.29
C ASP A 522 -13.77 17.55 -6.77
N LEU A 523 -13.19 16.82 -5.81
CA LEU A 523 -13.83 15.67 -5.18
C LEU A 523 -15.01 16.13 -4.32
N VAL A 524 -16.19 15.58 -4.54
CA VAL A 524 -17.40 15.88 -3.76
C VAL A 524 -18.04 14.59 -3.28
N MET A 525 -18.45 14.53 -2.01
CA MET A 525 -19.22 13.44 -1.42
C MET A 525 -20.37 13.99 -0.57
N THR A 526 -21.56 13.41 -0.72
CA THR A 526 -22.75 13.78 0.08
C THR A 526 -23.10 12.65 1.03
N PHE A 527 -23.38 12.99 2.29
CA PHE A 527 -23.69 12.04 3.34
C PHE A 527 -25.12 12.19 3.85
N GLU A 528 -25.78 11.06 4.07
CA GLU A 528 -27.08 10.96 4.75
C GLU A 528 -26.98 9.89 5.84
N ASN A 529 -27.18 10.30 7.10
CA ASN A 529 -26.96 9.45 8.27
C ASN A 529 -25.61 8.71 8.22
N GLY A 530 -24.55 9.47 7.93
CA GLY A 530 -23.18 8.98 7.90
C GLY A 530 -22.85 8.06 6.73
N MET A 531 -23.80 7.75 5.85
CA MET A 531 -23.57 6.92 4.65
C MET A 531 -23.38 7.79 3.42
N ILE A 532 -22.46 7.42 2.52
CA ILE A 532 -22.31 8.07 1.22
C ILE A 532 -23.59 7.87 0.40
N LYS A 533 -24.17 8.98 -0.05
CA LYS A 533 -25.37 9.02 -0.89
C LYS A 533 -25.05 9.28 -2.36
N ASP A 534 -24.08 10.14 -2.63
CA ASP A 534 -23.60 10.46 -3.98
C ASP A 534 -22.16 10.97 -3.91
N TYR A 535 -21.43 10.82 -5.02
CA TYR A 535 -20.04 11.25 -5.14
C TYR A 535 -19.71 11.62 -6.59
N SER A 536 -18.69 12.46 -6.77
CA SER A 536 -18.14 12.81 -8.08
C SER A 536 -16.72 13.39 -7.97
N CYS A 537 -16.00 13.39 -9.08
CA CYS A 537 -14.79 14.18 -9.28
C CYS A 537 -14.74 14.70 -10.73
N SER A 538 -13.88 15.67 -10.99
CA SER A 538 -13.70 16.33 -12.30
C SER A 538 -12.41 15.88 -13.00
N ASN A 539 -11.93 14.66 -12.73
CA ASN A 539 -10.73 14.10 -13.36
C ASN A 539 -10.89 13.81 -14.85
N PHE A 540 -12.12 13.54 -15.29
CA PHE A 540 -12.46 13.24 -16.68
C PHE A 540 -13.56 14.18 -17.17
N GLU A 541 -13.63 14.39 -18.49
CA GLU A 541 -14.71 15.16 -19.10
C GLU A 541 -16.07 14.45 -18.94
N ASP A 542 -16.07 13.11 -18.99
CA ASP A 542 -17.23 12.30 -18.67
C ASP A 542 -17.38 12.14 -17.15
N GLN A 543 -18.52 12.57 -16.61
CA GLN A 543 -18.83 12.47 -15.20
C GLN A 543 -18.95 11.02 -14.72
N GLU A 544 -19.39 10.09 -15.58
CA GLU A 544 -19.51 8.68 -15.21
C GLU A 544 -18.13 8.03 -15.05
N GLU A 545 -17.13 8.45 -15.84
CA GLU A 545 -15.73 8.03 -15.64
C GLU A 545 -15.16 8.57 -14.32
N GLY A 546 -15.47 9.82 -13.98
CA GLY A 546 -15.13 10.40 -12.68
C GLY A 546 -15.75 9.63 -11.51
N LYS A 547 -17.03 9.27 -11.61
CA LYS A 547 -17.70 8.41 -10.62
C LYS A 547 -17.08 7.03 -10.55
N ALA A 548 -16.78 6.41 -11.68
CA ALA A 548 -16.12 5.11 -11.72
C ALA A 548 -14.74 5.14 -11.02
N LEU A 549 -13.95 6.19 -11.23
CA LEU A 549 -12.68 6.38 -10.54
C LEU A 549 -12.85 6.48 -9.02
N VAL A 550 -13.82 7.28 -8.54
CA VAL A 550 -14.12 7.40 -7.10
C VAL A 550 -14.58 6.05 -6.52
N LYS A 551 -15.47 5.34 -7.22
CA LYS A 551 -15.95 4.03 -6.80
C LYS A 551 -14.79 3.03 -6.67
N GLN A 552 -13.91 3.02 -7.67
CA GLN A 552 -12.76 2.14 -7.72
C GLN A 552 -11.74 2.46 -6.62
N VAL A 553 -11.28 3.71 -6.55
CA VAL A 553 -10.10 4.08 -5.77
C VAL A 553 -10.48 4.34 -4.31
N ILE A 554 -11.60 5.01 -4.05
CA ILE A 554 -12.00 5.42 -2.70
C ILE A 554 -12.97 4.40 -2.10
N LEU A 555 -14.03 4.03 -2.82
CA LEU A 555 -15.03 3.08 -2.31
C LEU A 555 -14.61 1.61 -2.45
N LYS A 556 -13.47 1.32 -3.09
CA LYS A 556 -12.97 -0.05 -3.31
C LYS A 556 -14.02 -0.99 -3.91
N ASN A 557 -14.74 -0.49 -4.92
CA ASN A 557 -15.82 -1.17 -5.63
C ASN A 557 -17.10 -1.44 -4.80
N HIS A 558 -17.21 -0.89 -3.58
CA HIS A 558 -18.48 -0.83 -2.85
C HIS A 558 -19.38 0.27 -3.44
N ASP A 559 -20.69 0.08 -3.35
CA ASP A 559 -21.65 1.08 -3.86
C ASP A 559 -21.80 2.29 -2.91
N THR A 560 -21.54 2.08 -1.62
CA THR A 560 -21.56 3.10 -0.56
C THR A 560 -20.69 2.66 0.61
N LEU A 561 -20.21 3.62 1.39
CA LEU A 561 -19.44 3.39 2.62
C LEU A 561 -19.94 4.32 3.74
N PRO A 562 -19.78 3.93 5.02
CA PRO A 562 -20.00 4.82 6.15
C PRO A 562 -18.82 5.80 6.34
N MET A 563 -19.07 6.92 7.02
CA MET A 563 -18.02 7.77 7.59
C MET A 563 -17.44 7.05 8.81
N GLY A 564 -16.26 6.45 8.63
CA GLY A 564 -15.56 5.67 9.64
C GLY A 564 -14.83 6.54 10.66
N GLU A 565 -14.43 7.75 10.25
CA GLU A 565 -13.66 8.67 11.08
C GLU A 565 -14.03 10.14 10.82
N PHE A 566 -13.94 10.93 11.89
CA PHE A 566 -13.76 12.38 11.81
C PHE A 566 -12.58 12.79 12.69
N ALA A 567 -11.74 13.68 12.18
CA ALA A 567 -10.56 14.15 12.87
C ALA A 567 -10.23 15.62 12.61
N ILE A 568 -9.43 16.19 13.52
CA ILE A 568 -8.87 17.54 13.41
C ILE A 568 -7.35 17.44 13.47
N GLY A 569 -6.69 17.57 12.33
CA GLY A 569 -5.25 17.75 12.23
C GLY A 569 -4.79 19.01 12.95
N THR A 570 -3.67 18.91 13.65
CA THR A 570 -3.03 19.95 14.48
C THR A 570 -1.57 20.18 14.09
N ASN A 571 -1.03 19.48 13.09
CA ASN A 571 0.35 19.63 12.63
C ASN A 571 0.51 20.81 11.64
N THR A 572 0.40 22.01 12.17
CA THR A 572 0.58 23.24 11.40
C THR A 572 2.03 23.48 10.96
N THR A 573 3.00 22.81 11.59
CA THR A 573 4.41 22.79 11.17
C THR A 573 4.56 22.08 9.82
N ALA A 574 3.95 20.90 9.66
CA ALA A 574 3.92 20.19 8.38
C ALA A 574 3.20 21.00 7.30
N TYR A 575 2.09 21.65 7.63
CA TYR A 575 1.40 22.57 6.71
C TYR A 575 2.31 23.72 6.25
N ALA A 576 3.06 24.34 7.18
CA ALA A 576 3.96 25.43 6.87
C ALA A 576 5.13 24.99 5.98
N MET A 577 5.73 23.82 6.24
CA MET A 577 6.73 23.22 5.34
C MET A 577 6.14 23.01 3.94
N ALA A 578 4.96 22.40 3.85
CA ALA A 578 4.28 22.13 2.58
C ALA A 578 4.08 23.40 1.74
N ARG A 579 3.69 24.50 2.40
CA ARG A 579 3.50 25.81 1.77
C ARG A 579 4.82 26.49 1.40
N LYS A 580 5.85 26.37 2.24
CA LYS A 580 7.19 26.94 2.00
C LYS A 580 7.82 26.38 0.73
N PHE A 581 7.71 25.07 0.50
CA PHE A 581 8.29 24.40 -0.66
C PHE A 581 7.31 24.20 -1.82
N GLY A 582 6.01 24.48 -1.62
CA GLY A 582 5.00 24.28 -2.66
C GLY A 582 4.80 22.81 -3.02
N ILE A 583 4.75 21.95 -2.00
CA ILE A 583 4.73 20.47 -2.14
C ILE A 583 3.48 19.83 -1.51
N LEU A 584 2.43 20.62 -1.22
CA LEU A 584 1.20 20.11 -0.59
C LEU A 584 0.58 18.95 -1.39
N ASP A 585 0.66 19.05 -2.71
CA ASP A 585 0.22 18.08 -3.70
C ASP A 585 1.17 16.87 -3.85
N LYS A 586 2.32 16.88 -3.18
CA LYS A 586 3.30 15.79 -3.23
C LYS A 586 3.44 15.02 -1.92
N LEU A 587 2.70 15.43 -0.88
CA LEU A 587 2.75 14.80 0.44
C LEU A 587 1.86 13.54 0.48
N PRO A 588 2.25 12.52 1.27
CA PRO A 588 1.44 11.33 1.45
C PRO A 588 0.27 11.63 2.38
N ILE A 589 -0.80 10.84 2.28
CA ILE A 589 -2.00 10.96 3.14
C ILE A 589 -1.60 11.02 4.62
N LEU A 590 -0.65 10.18 5.04
CA LEU A 590 -0.08 10.15 6.39
C LEU A 590 0.29 11.53 6.96
N ILE A 591 0.84 12.43 6.13
CA ILE A 591 1.21 13.78 6.55
C ILE A 591 0.06 14.75 6.30
N VAL A 592 -0.69 14.58 5.20
CA VAL A 592 -1.80 15.45 4.82
C VAL A 592 -2.93 15.41 5.86
N GLU A 593 -3.29 14.24 6.39
CA GLU A 593 -4.33 14.10 7.41
C GLU A 593 -4.00 14.87 8.70
N LYS A 594 -2.71 15.02 9.03
CA LYS A 594 -2.27 15.77 10.22
C LYS A 594 -2.40 17.29 10.05
N MET A 595 -2.64 17.81 8.84
CA MET A 595 -2.60 19.25 8.52
C MET A 595 -3.95 19.88 8.18
N GLY A 596 -5.05 19.28 8.60
CA GLY A 596 -6.40 19.84 8.41
C GLY A 596 -7.45 18.93 9.02
N PRO A 597 -8.74 19.31 9.02
CA PRO A 597 -9.78 18.35 9.33
C PRO A 597 -9.89 17.32 8.20
N HIS A 598 -9.99 16.05 8.57
CA HIS A 598 -10.17 14.95 7.64
C HIS A 598 -11.29 14.01 8.05
N PHE A 599 -11.73 13.26 7.07
CA PHE A 599 -12.84 12.33 7.17
C PHE A 599 -12.46 11.04 6.44
N ALA A 600 -12.58 9.91 7.13
CA ALA A 600 -12.39 8.62 6.49
C ALA A 600 -13.72 8.02 6.07
N VAL A 601 -13.76 7.47 4.85
CA VAL A 601 -14.86 6.61 4.41
C VAL A 601 -14.43 5.14 4.44
N GLY A 602 -15.30 4.28 4.97
CA GLY A 602 -15.02 2.86 5.19
C GLY A 602 -15.11 2.46 6.66
N ASP A 603 -14.30 1.49 7.06
CA ASP A 603 -14.25 0.94 8.41
C ASP A 603 -13.77 1.99 9.43
N THR A 604 -14.08 1.79 10.71
CA THR A 604 -13.53 2.64 11.77
C THR A 604 -12.03 2.41 11.93
N CYS A 605 -11.31 3.39 12.51
CA CYS A 605 -9.89 3.24 12.85
C CYS A 605 -9.59 2.08 13.82
N TYR A 606 -10.63 1.56 14.48
CA TYR A 606 -10.57 0.44 15.42
C TYR A 606 -11.01 -0.88 14.80
N SER A 607 -11.11 -0.99 13.47
CA SER A 607 -11.52 -2.22 12.79
C SER A 607 -10.79 -3.45 13.34
N TRP A 608 -11.56 -4.46 13.79
CA TRP A 608 -11.10 -5.68 14.47
C TRP A 608 -10.56 -5.53 15.89
N ALA A 609 -10.55 -4.31 16.45
CA ALA A 609 -10.09 -3.99 17.79
C ALA A 609 -11.13 -3.21 18.62
N GLU A 610 -12.37 -3.05 18.14
CA GLU A 610 -13.38 -2.18 18.76
C GLU A 610 -13.81 -2.64 20.16
N ASP A 611 -13.73 -3.94 20.43
CA ASP A 611 -14.09 -4.53 21.73
C ASP A 611 -12.95 -4.48 22.76
N SER A 612 -11.74 -4.11 22.34
CA SER A 612 -10.59 -3.93 23.22
C SER A 612 -10.55 -2.50 23.77
N PRO A 613 -10.43 -2.30 25.10
CA PRO A 613 -10.28 -0.97 25.67
C PRO A 613 -9.01 -0.27 25.18
N VAL A 614 -9.17 0.98 24.76
CA VAL A 614 -8.05 1.88 24.39
C VAL A 614 -8.14 3.13 25.27
N TYR A 615 -6.99 3.63 25.71
CA TYR A 615 -6.92 4.72 26.68
C TYR A 615 -6.05 5.86 26.16
N ASN A 616 -6.54 7.08 26.34
CA ASN A 616 -5.73 8.27 26.09
C ASN A 616 -4.60 8.40 27.13
N PRO A 617 -3.56 9.21 26.86
CA PRO A 617 -2.47 9.48 27.80
C PRO A 617 -2.91 10.03 29.17
N ASN A 618 -4.13 10.56 29.27
CA ASN A 618 -4.73 11.05 30.52
C ASN A 618 -5.45 9.93 31.33
N GLY A 619 -5.47 8.69 30.82
CA GLY A 619 -6.10 7.53 31.44
C GLY A 619 -7.60 7.36 31.15
N LYS A 620 -8.23 8.24 30.36
CA LYS A 620 -9.64 8.09 29.97
C LYS A 620 -9.78 7.05 28.87
N GLU A 621 -10.80 6.19 28.99
CA GLU A 621 -11.14 5.21 27.95
C GLU A 621 -11.79 5.91 26.77
N ILE A 622 -11.30 5.61 25.57
CA ILE A 622 -11.89 6.07 24.33
C ILE A 622 -13.07 5.18 24.02
N ILE A 623 -14.29 5.72 24.14
CA ILE A 623 -15.51 4.94 23.96
C ILE A 623 -16.01 4.92 22.52
N ALA A 624 -15.59 5.86 21.67
CA ALA A 624 -16.07 5.98 20.30
C ALA A 624 -15.27 5.10 19.34
N ARG A 625 -15.30 3.78 19.57
CA ARG A 625 -14.58 2.78 18.76
C ARG A 625 -15.44 2.13 17.66
N ASP A 626 -16.76 2.17 17.84
CA ASP A 626 -17.74 1.60 16.92
C ASP A 626 -18.86 2.59 16.57
N ASN A 627 -19.51 2.29 15.45
CA ASN A 627 -20.64 3.02 14.89
C ASN A 627 -21.76 2.03 14.48
N GLU A 628 -22.85 2.53 13.91
CA GLU A 628 -24.04 1.74 13.59
C GLU A 628 -23.80 0.63 12.55
N ILE A 629 -22.69 0.67 11.81
CA ILE A 629 -22.30 -0.42 10.90
C ILE A 629 -21.30 -1.37 11.55
N SER A 630 -20.21 -0.87 12.13
CA SER A 630 -19.18 -1.72 12.75
C SER A 630 -19.71 -2.49 13.97
N ILE A 631 -20.74 -2.00 14.66
CA ILE A 631 -21.40 -2.72 15.77
C ILE A 631 -22.10 -4.01 15.31
N LEU A 632 -22.47 -4.09 14.02
CA LEU A 632 -23.11 -5.29 13.46
C LEU A 632 -22.20 -6.51 13.56
N ARG A 633 -20.89 -6.36 13.84
CA ARG A 633 -19.96 -7.48 14.10
C ARG A 633 -20.45 -8.41 15.22
N LYS A 634 -21.23 -7.88 16.16
CA LYS A 634 -21.80 -8.65 17.28
C LYS A 634 -22.97 -9.53 16.86
N GLU A 635 -23.57 -9.26 15.70
CA GLU A 635 -24.68 -10.01 15.13
C GLU A 635 -24.22 -10.84 13.92
N ASP A 636 -23.55 -10.19 12.96
CA ASP A 636 -23.04 -10.75 11.72
C ASP A 636 -21.82 -9.96 11.24
N VAL A 637 -20.62 -10.51 11.49
CA VAL A 637 -19.32 -9.95 11.08
C VAL A 637 -19.25 -9.61 9.58
N SER A 638 -19.99 -10.33 8.73
CA SER A 638 -19.97 -10.06 7.28
C SER A 638 -20.62 -8.74 6.88
N LYS A 639 -21.34 -8.08 7.79
CA LYS A 639 -22.02 -6.79 7.57
C LYS A 639 -21.30 -5.60 8.21
N ALA A 640 -20.21 -5.84 8.94
CA ALA A 640 -19.56 -4.84 9.77
C ALA A 640 -18.34 -4.19 9.11
N TYR A 641 -17.71 -4.91 8.17
CA TYR A 641 -16.41 -4.56 7.61
C TYR A 641 -16.41 -4.53 6.08
N PHE A 642 -15.77 -3.51 5.54
CA PHE A 642 -15.57 -3.27 4.11
C PHE A 642 -14.11 -3.50 3.67
N SER A 643 -13.18 -3.68 4.63
CA SER A 643 -11.75 -3.85 4.41
C SER A 643 -11.08 -2.63 3.73
N CYS A 644 -11.61 -1.44 3.97
CA CYS A 644 -11.10 -0.18 3.46
C CYS A 644 -11.31 0.96 4.47
N HIS A 645 -10.42 1.93 4.42
CA HIS A 645 -10.44 3.15 5.20
C HIS A 645 -9.66 4.17 4.35
N THR A 646 -10.32 5.25 3.93
CA THR A 646 -9.73 6.23 3.02
C THR A 646 -9.95 7.64 3.53
N ASP A 647 -8.87 8.28 3.95
CA ASP A 647 -8.87 9.64 4.48
C ASP A 647 -8.96 10.70 3.38
N ILE A 648 -9.80 11.70 3.63
CA ILE A 648 -10.01 12.85 2.76
C ILE A 648 -9.89 14.10 3.61
N THR A 649 -8.82 14.87 3.37
CA THR A 649 -8.48 16.07 4.16
C THR A 649 -8.92 17.34 3.45
N ILE A 650 -9.48 18.29 4.22
CA ILE A 650 -9.73 19.65 3.76
C ILE A 650 -8.50 20.52 4.10
N PRO A 651 -7.82 21.13 3.12
CA PRO A 651 -6.72 22.04 3.40
C PRO A 651 -7.16 23.24 4.25
N TYR A 652 -6.33 23.72 5.18
CA TYR A 652 -6.64 24.92 5.98
C TYR A 652 -6.98 26.16 5.13
N ALA A 653 -6.41 26.26 3.92
CA ALA A 653 -6.70 27.35 2.99
C ALA A 653 -8.14 27.34 2.45
N GLU A 654 -8.83 26.20 2.53
CA GLU A 654 -10.21 26.00 2.09
C GLU A 654 -11.19 25.88 3.25
N LEU A 655 -10.69 25.86 4.49
CA LEU A 655 -11.49 25.73 5.70
C LEU A 655 -11.99 27.11 6.19
N ASP A 656 -13.30 27.22 6.41
CA ASP A 656 -13.93 28.39 7.03
C ASP A 656 -13.95 28.21 8.56
N ARG A 657 -14.70 27.22 9.06
CA ARG A 657 -14.91 27.06 10.50
C ARG A 657 -15.02 25.60 10.93
N ILE A 658 -14.56 25.33 12.15
CA ILE A 658 -14.93 24.13 12.93
C ILE A 658 -15.56 24.58 14.26
N GLU A 659 -16.81 24.22 14.48
CA GLU A 659 -17.57 24.54 15.70
C GLU A 659 -18.03 23.29 16.43
N ALA A 660 -17.72 23.20 17.72
CA ALA A 660 -18.27 22.20 18.62
C ALA A 660 -19.60 22.71 19.18
N VAL A 661 -20.70 21.97 18.97
CA VAL A 661 -22.04 22.36 19.43
C VAL A 661 -22.53 21.43 20.52
N THR A 662 -22.74 21.97 21.72
CA THR A 662 -23.21 21.20 22.88
C THR A 662 -24.71 20.92 22.81
N ALA A 663 -25.20 19.99 23.65
CA ALA A 663 -26.63 19.70 23.77
C ALA A 663 -27.50 20.89 24.23
N SER A 664 -26.89 21.94 24.82
CA SER A 664 -27.60 23.19 25.17
C SER A 664 -27.67 24.19 24.03
N GLY A 665 -27.07 23.88 22.88
CA GLY A 665 -26.93 24.79 21.73
C GLY A 665 -25.78 25.79 21.84
N LYS A 666 -24.99 25.75 22.93
CA LYS A 666 -23.75 26.54 23.04
C LYS A 666 -22.77 26.08 21.94
N ARG A 667 -22.28 27.03 21.16
CA ARG A 667 -21.27 26.86 20.11
C ARG A 667 -19.90 27.31 20.61
N ILE A 668 -18.88 26.50 20.39
CA ILE A 668 -17.49 26.79 20.74
C ILE A 668 -16.66 26.65 19.47
N ILE A 669 -16.03 27.74 19.05
CA ILE A 669 -15.23 27.76 17.82
C ILE A 669 -13.84 27.19 18.14
N ILE A 670 -13.42 26.19 17.38
CA ILE A 670 -12.09 25.59 17.48
C ILE A 670 -11.16 26.23 16.44
N ILE A 671 -11.64 26.29 15.20
CA ILE A 671 -10.94 26.92 14.08
C ILE A 671 -11.86 27.98 13.46
N ASP A 672 -11.31 29.15 13.17
CA ASP A 672 -11.95 30.24 12.42
C ASP A 672 -10.97 30.74 11.35
N ASP A 673 -11.43 30.81 10.11
CA ASP A 673 -10.65 31.19 8.91
C ASP A 673 -9.33 30.42 8.75
N GLY A 674 -9.33 29.11 9.04
CA GLY A 674 -8.15 28.25 8.96
C GLY A 674 -7.10 28.51 10.05
N ARG A 675 -7.47 29.20 11.14
CA ARG A 675 -6.62 29.44 12.32
C ARG A 675 -7.25 28.88 13.59
N PHE A 676 -6.43 28.34 14.48
CA PHE A 676 -6.90 27.86 15.77
C PHE A 676 -7.23 29.04 16.69
N VAL A 677 -8.45 29.11 17.21
CA VAL A 677 -8.91 30.20 18.10
C VAL A 677 -9.24 29.74 19.51
N LEU A 678 -9.18 28.43 19.76
CA LEU A 678 -9.43 27.84 21.06
C LEU A 678 -8.28 28.14 22.03
N LYS A 679 -8.61 28.51 23.27
CA LYS A 679 -7.58 28.70 24.31
C LYS A 679 -6.77 27.43 24.53
N GLY A 680 -5.44 27.54 24.56
CA GLY A 680 -4.51 26.41 24.69
C GLY A 680 -4.00 25.88 23.35
N THR A 681 -4.42 26.47 22.23
CA THR A 681 -3.99 26.09 20.87
C THR A 681 -3.16 27.18 20.17
N GLU A 682 -2.81 28.25 20.88
CA GLU A 682 -2.16 29.44 20.32
C GLU A 682 -0.83 29.10 19.62
N GLU A 683 -0.09 28.14 20.17
CA GLU A 683 1.19 27.71 19.61
C GLU A 683 1.06 27.08 18.21
N LEU A 684 -0.10 26.50 17.87
CA LEU A 684 -0.34 25.95 16.53
C LEU A 684 -0.37 27.04 15.47
N ASN A 685 -0.62 28.30 15.82
CA ASN A 685 -0.61 29.39 14.85
C ASN A 685 0.79 29.99 14.61
N ILE A 686 1.80 29.64 15.41
CA ILE A 686 3.16 30.17 15.25
C ILE A 686 3.76 29.81 13.88
N PRO A 687 3.73 28.53 13.42
CA PRO A 687 4.22 28.17 12.09
C PRO A 687 3.47 28.88 10.95
N LEU A 688 2.24 29.31 11.21
CA LEU A 688 1.37 29.92 10.22
C LEU A 688 1.54 31.45 10.11
N ALA A 689 2.23 32.10 11.05
CA ALA A 689 2.31 33.55 11.14
C ALA A 689 3.04 34.23 9.96
N GLY A 690 3.76 33.46 9.13
CA GLY A 690 4.47 33.93 7.93
C GLY A 690 3.85 33.51 6.60
N LEU A 691 2.64 32.92 6.60
CA LEU A 691 1.95 32.37 5.42
C LEU A 691 0.84 33.27 4.88
#